data_AF-K0S914-F1
#
_entry.id   AF-K0S914-F1
#
_cell.length_a   1.000
_cell.length_b   1.000
_cell.length_c   1.000
_cell.angle_alpha   90.00
_cell.angle_beta   90.00
_cell.angle_gamma   90.00
#
_symmetry.space_group_name_H-M   'P 1'
#
loop_
_entity.id
_entity.type
_entity.pdbx_description
1 polymer ?
#
loop_
_entity_poly.entity_id
_entity_poly.type
_entity_poly.pdbx_seq_one_letter_code
_entity_poly.pdbx_strand_id
1 'polypeptide(L)'
;MGPDRGDGGGFLPTGYRGVHTVPGDGRESNGLEFEIARSRTGDDAGSAARFGCFSTSPGTAFEMVLPVLPKTRDRLTLISGILATFAVSQIWLMASVSHHWEIGDNDSAVGQALRRPESPSNTRATLYVNAHNQTPIIFGLSPGTTGTHTHFKAACRLGLPSIHHMTYCASPHHGKGVMDGLKAHANVMRLNDLAYKCTMGEKAKGKSSKYYKWKGSNICNMDVRDWARQTKGNLTALLGSSVVGLFDYPYPNMVDYILETIPKVRGEYFRPTFLYTKRNPAQWTSSRLKHGFLLCKEDYTDIEINLNSTRAYGKAPLYLSEFNIFECIDRAVARSASAHLKLNDIWYYETNNQVDKTTGKKVKGFLKNKRPGLILALLSSFEWHQERYSPLGHYLPDFFGVDTPRELETEGSKKKRIYSKEVAEHIVSVLDVQGFDVSGNEQVETFVVIGYFGGQLATQKDGGRICAQVDAALPCFGFFVFSALWASAPDSKQRRHNRGAGGSRRPEGAEVESRLDRPLPRVYVDEIPSSDANLDGSAELPILYRDKECICASSQTVWLAMECKNIDYITVLVSKEDDQRVPRVVWPDCDDDVATNSEHAIEILEQIQARYPDKDPPFYPKLSAAVDASRCNIMRLPGVMPRNSDPNLLDLAPYLFREDGTKVQKSSHTVSLEEIEEMQEEYYLGSYLCGKDVTAADMVWGPYLERYAIQLPMVMPNLKSCSPRSKMYEEVSSWYVTMERNLPEYSCCVQGDARHWRSCLERAVKVHNSRVEVDDEYVQLPPAPIESGWWMVKNPSADQLWREYTKTRPWLGDTPGEEVALHLLRNRDELIRTASESLGISSEATDEALRELINYMASWTIDKSECVDISAKASRLVTWLSEHIQIPKDIPMIPALALGEVAMASLPIEEKI
;
A
#
# COMPACT_ATOMS: atom_id res chain seq x y z
N MET A 1 -22.97 -12.51 -58.15
CA MET A 1 -23.22 -13.59 -59.14
C MET A 1 -22.58 -14.85 -58.59
N GLY A 2 -23.25 -16.01 -58.62
CA GLY A 2 -22.60 -17.34 -58.44
C GLY A 2 -21.84 -17.76 -59.71
N PRO A 3 -21.39 -19.03 -59.91
CA PRO A 3 -21.67 -20.31 -59.23
C PRO A 3 -20.50 -20.78 -58.31
N ASP A 4 -20.25 -22.05 -57.95
CA ASP A 4 -21.04 -23.20 -57.42
C ASP A 4 -20.11 -24.47 -57.34
N ARG A 5 -20.32 -25.39 -56.39
CA ARG A 5 -19.75 -26.77 -56.24
C ARG A 5 -18.24 -26.95 -55.92
N GLY A 6 -17.80 -27.99 -55.20
CA GLY A 6 -18.53 -29.04 -54.46
C GLY A 6 -17.62 -30.16 -53.89
N ASP A 7 -18.16 -30.92 -52.91
CA ASP A 7 -17.80 -32.28 -52.39
C ASP A 7 -16.36 -32.64 -51.93
N GLY A 8 -16.14 -33.45 -50.88
CA GLY A 8 -17.06 -34.11 -49.94
C GLY A 8 -16.38 -35.12 -48.96
N GLY A 9 -17.16 -35.73 -48.04
CA GLY A 9 -16.76 -36.79 -47.09
C GLY A 9 -16.05 -36.30 -45.81
N GLY A 10 -16.34 -36.74 -44.57
CA GLY A 10 -17.10 -37.88 -44.04
C GLY A 10 -16.24 -38.58 -42.96
N PHE A 11 -16.56 -38.56 -41.67
CA PHE A 11 -17.30 -39.63 -40.97
C PHE A 11 -17.69 -39.23 -39.52
N LEU A 12 -18.81 -39.75 -39.01
CA LEU A 12 -19.22 -39.80 -37.59
C LEU A 12 -19.20 -41.27 -37.10
N PRO A 13 -19.25 -41.57 -35.78
CA PRO A 13 -20.54 -41.85 -35.11
C PRO A 13 -20.64 -41.27 -33.67
N THR A 14 -21.62 -40.44 -33.30
CA THR A 14 -23.00 -40.74 -32.84
C THR A 14 -23.17 -41.60 -31.57
N GLY A 15 -23.78 -41.00 -30.54
CA GLY A 15 -24.42 -41.69 -29.40
C GLY A 15 -25.52 -40.81 -28.79
N TYR A 16 -26.78 -41.26 -28.81
CA TYR A 16 -28.00 -40.48 -28.51
C TYR A 16 -28.74 -40.99 -27.26
N ARG A 17 -29.31 -40.08 -26.45
CA ARG A 17 -30.56 -40.18 -25.64
C ARG A 17 -30.60 -38.98 -24.66
N GLY A 18 -31.73 -38.34 -24.34
CA GLY A 18 -33.11 -38.49 -24.83
C GLY A 18 -33.99 -37.40 -24.19
N VAL A 19 -35.01 -36.91 -24.91
CA VAL A 19 -35.83 -35.75 -24.51
C VAL A 19 -37.07 -36.19 -23.71
N HIS A 20 -37.46 -35.42 -22.70
CA HIS A 20 -38.85 -35.30 -22.26
C HIS A 20 -39.24 -33.83 -22.11
N THR A 21 -40.37 -33.46 -22.73
CA THR A 21 -40.98 -32.12 -22.70
C THR A 21 -42.48 -32.22 -22.41
N VAL A 22 -43.00 -31.33 -21.57
CA VAL A 22 -44.42 -30.92 -21.46
C VAL A 22 -44.48 -29.52 -20.79
N PRO A 23 -45.57 -28.72 -20.95
CA PRO A 23 -45.39 -27.32 -21.39
C PRO A 23 -46.22 -26.26 -20.65
N GLY A 24 -46.12 -24.99 -21.09
CA GLY A 24 -46.95 -23.85 -20.67
C GLY A 24 -46.25 -22.94 -19.65
N ASP A 25 -46.41 -21.62 -19.64
CA ASP A 25 -47.25 -20.73 -20.46
C ASP A 25 -46.45 -19.49 -20.91
N GLY A 26 -46.84 -18.88 -22.04
CA GLY A 26 -46.06 -17.83 -22.69
C GLY A 26 -46.40 -16.40 -22.28
N ARG A 27 -45.48 -15.47 -22.61
CA ARG A 27 -45.80 -14.07 -22.92
C ARG A 27 -44.81 -13.44 -23.90
N GLU A 28 -45.35 -13.09 -25.06
CA GLU A 28 -44.93 -12.03 -25.97
C GLU A 28 -44.71 -10.69 -25.21
N SER A 29 -43.94 -9.69 -25.65
CA SER A 29 -43.14 -9.48 -26.89
C SER A 29 -42.27 -8.20 -26.74
N ASN A 30 -41.46 -7.88 -27.76
CA ASN A 30 -40.75 -6.61 -28.00
C ASN A 30 -39.50 -6.39 -27.11
N GLY A 31 -38.26 -6.31 -27.62
CA GLY A 31 -37.79 -6.26 -29.00
C GLY A 31 -37.19 -4.89 -29.33
N LEU A 32 -35.86 -4.84 -29.47
CA LEU A 32 -35.08 -3.90 -30.30
C LEU A 32 -33.59 -4.26 -30.18
N GLU A 33 -33.10 -5.04 -31.13
CA GLU A 33 -31.66 -5.17 -31.39
C GLU A 33 -31.16 -3.89 -32.08
N PHE A 34 -29.93 -3.48 -31.77
CA PHE A 34 -29.19 -2.53 -32.60
C PHE A 34 -27.79 -3.08 -32.91
N GLU A 35 -27.61 -3.53 -34.15
CA GLU A 35 -26.29 -3.60 -34.76
C GLU A 35 -25.64 -2.20 -34.76
N ILE A 36 -24.37 -2.12 -34.37
CA ILE A 36 -23.52 -0.98 -34.74
C ILE A 36 -22.36 -1.51 -35.58
N ALA A 37 -22.37 -1.12 -36.85
CA ALA A 37 -21.38 -1.53 -37.83
C ALA A 37 -19.98 -0.99 -37.51
N ARG A 38 -18.96 -1.81 -37.78
CA ARG A 38 -17.56 -1.38 -37.79
C ARG A 38 -17.33 -0.38 -38.92
N SER A 39 -16.76 0.79 -38.61
CA SER A 39 -16.18 1.69 -39.61
C SER A 39 -14.69 1.90 -39.32
N ARG A 40 -13.86 1.71 -40.36
CA ARG A 40 -12.42 1.97 -40.34
C ARG A 40 -12.13 3.31 -41.01
N THR A 41 -11.54 4.24 -40.27
CA THR A 41 -10.59 5.24 -40.78
C THR A 41 -9.70 5.66 -39.62
N GLY A 42 -8.39 5.44 -39.73
CA GLY A 42 -7.41 6.06 -38.84
C GLY A 42 -6.91 7.37 -39.44
N ASP A 43 -6.20 8.15 -38.62
CA ASP A 43 -5.06 8.97 -39.05
C ASP A 43 -4.25 9.39 -37.80
N ASP A 44 -2.93 9.40 -37.93
CA ASP A 44 -1.96 9.51 -36.83
C ASP A 44 -1.60 10.96 -36.47
N ALA A 45 -1.33 11.21 -35.18
CA ALA A 45 -0.52 12.35 -34.72
C ALA A 45 0.07 12.14 -33.32
N GLY A 46 0.96 11.15 -33.15
CA GLY A 46 1.79 11.04 -31.95
C GLY A 46 2.82 12.17 -31.87
N SER A 47 3.13 12.65 -30.65
CA SER A 47 4.21 13.64 -30.44
C SER A 47 5.02 13.32 -29.19
N ALA A 48 6.18 12.72 -29.41
CA ALA A 48 7.20 12.48 -28.39
C ALA A 48 8.12 13.69 -28.23
N ALA A 49 8.43 14.06 -26.99
CA ALA A 49 9.48 15.05 -26.70
C ALA A 49 10.08 14.87 -25.28
N ARG A 50 11.24 14.21 -25.19
CA ARG A 50 12.22 14.43 -24.11
C ARG A 50 13.64 14.36 -24.68
N PHE A 51 14.37 15.47 -24.57
CA PHE A 51 15.81 15.51 -24.83
C PHE A 51 16.58 15.42 -23.51
N GLY A 52 17.54 14.50 -23.44
CA GLY A 52 18.58 14.48 -22.41
C GLY A 52 19.83 15.22 -22.89
N CYS A 53 20.39 16.10 -22.07
CA CYS A 53 21.63 16.80 -22.39
C CYS A 53 22.85 15.93 -22.08
N PHE A 54 23.70 15.66 -23.08
CA PHE A 54 25.09 15.27 -22.86
C PHE A 54 26.04 16.44 -23.17
N SER A 55 26.97 16.67 -22.26
CA SER A 55 28.00 17.72 -22.34
C SER A 55 29.19 17.22 -23.16
N THR A 56 29.57 17.95 -24.21
CA THR A 56 30.80 17.69 -24.98
C THR A 56 31.89 18.72 -24.65
N SER A 57 33.04 18.23 -24.20
CA SER A 57 34.30 18.98 -24.18
C SER A 57 35.22 18.42 -25.28
N PRO A 58 35.91 19.25 -26.08
CA PRO A 58 36.71 18.77 -27.20
C PRO A 58 38.14 18.39 -26.78
N GLY A 59 38.72 17.34 -27.38
CA GLY A 59 40.06 16.87 -26.99
C GLY A 59 40.70 15.76 -27.84
N THR A 60 40.97 16.03 -29.12
CA THR A 60 42.06 15.44 -29.95
C THR A 60 42.14 13.93 -30.31
N ALA A 61 42.69 13.73 -31.52
CA ALA A 61 43.32 12.53 -32.10
C ALA A 61 42.41 11.54 -32.87
N PHE A 62 42.86 11.23 -34.10
CA PHE A 62 42.16 10.51 -35.17
C PHE A 62 43.24 9.74 -35.97
N GLU A 63 43.11 8.43 -36.14
CA GLU A 63 43.81 7.55 -37.11
C GLU A 63 43.03 6.21 -37.13
N MET A 64 42.82 5.48 -38.23
CA MET A 64 43.07 5.74 -39.66
C MET A 64 42.16 4.79 -40.51
N VAL A 65 42.29 4.84 -41.85
CA VAL A 65 41.72 3.91 -42.87
C VAL A 65 40.26 4.11 -43.31
N LEU A 66 40.14 4.82 -44.44
CA LEU A 66 39.05 4.78 -45.43
C LEU A 66 39.36 3.66 -46.47
N PRO A 67 38.42 3.16 -47.32
CA PRO A 67 38.22 3.83 -48.62
C PRO A 67 36.89 3.64 -49.41
N VAL A 68 36.74 4.48 -50.45
CA VAL A 68 35.94 4.34 -51.72
C VAL A 68 34.49 4.87 -51.84
N LEU A 69 34.40 6.17 -52.26
CA LEU A 69 33.57 6.77 -53.35
C LEU A 69 32.01 6.67 -53.40
N PRO A 70 31.29 7.51 -54.20
CA PRO A 70 31.66 8.78 -54.85
C PRO A 70 30.74 10.00 -54.52
N LYS A 71 31.10 11.16 -55.07
CA LYS A 71 30.49 12.49 -54.85
C LYS A 71 29.14 12.68 -55.57
N THR A 72 28.18 13.32 -54.90
CA THR A 72 27.19 14.23 -55.55
C THR A 72 27.15 15.54 -54.77
N ARG A 73 27.41 16.68 -55.44
CA ARG A 73 27.66 17.97 -54.78
C ARG A 73 26.37 18.73 -54.42
N ASP A 74 25.25 18.39 -55.04
CA ASP A 74 23.99 19.14 -54.94
C ASP A 74 23.15 18.80 -53.71
N ARG A 75 23.40 17.65 -53.06
CA ARG A 75 22.72 17.30 -51.80
C ARG A 75 23.17 18.18 -50.62
N LEU A 76 24.42 18.62 -50.59
CA LEU A 76 24.97 19.41 -49.48
C LEU A 76 24.36 20.81 -49.39
N THR A 77 24.05 21.44 -50.52
CA THR A 77 23.41 22.77 -50.53
C THR A 77 21.95 22.70 -50.06
N LEU A 78 21.22 21.66 -50.49
CA LEU A 78 19.84 21.42 -50.06
C LEU A 78 19.78 21.05 -48.56
N ILE A 79 20.66 20.17 -48.10
CA ILE A 79 20.76 19.79 -46.68
C ILE A 79 21.18 20.99 -45.82
N SER A 80 22.12 21.82 -46.28
CA SER A 80 22.50 23.06 -45.59
C SER A 80 21.33 24.04 -45.46
N GLY A 81 20.55 24.24 -46.53
CA GLY A 81 19.33 25.05 -46.50
C GLY A 81 18.29 24.50 -45.53
N ILE A 82 18.00 23.20 -45.58
CA ILE A 82 17.05 22.54 -44.66
C ILE A 82 17.52 22.66 -43.21
N LEU A 83 18.81 22.40 -42.92
CA LEU A 83 19.36 22.50 -41.56
C LEU A 83 19.36 23.95 -41.04
N ALA A 84 19.63 24.94 -41.89
CA ALA A 84 19.54 26.34 -41.50
C ALA A 84 18.09 26.76 -41.20
N THR A 85 17.13 26.36 -42.04
CA THR A 85 15.70 26.61 -41.78
C THR A 85 15.24 25.89 -40.51
N PHE A 86 15.65 24.63 -40.30
CA PHE A 86 15.32 23.86 -39.10
C PHE A 86 15.92 24.49 -37.84
N ALA A 87 17.18 24.97 -37.89
CA ALA A 87 17.82 25.65 -36.77
C ALA A 87 17.12 26.98 -36.42
N VAL A 88 16.75 27.79 -37.42
CA VAL A 88 16.00 29.03 -37.20
C VAL A 88 14.60 28.74 -36.65
N SER A 89 13.90 27.72 -37.17
CA SER A 89 12.60 27.28 -36.63
C SER A 89 12.72 26.75 -35.20
N GLN A 90 13.76 26.00 -34.86
CA GLN A 90 14.01 25.51 -33.49
C GLN A 90 14.37 26.65 -32.53
N ILE A 91 15.16 27.64 -32.95
CA ILE A 91 15.47 28.82 -32.13
C ILE A 91 14.20 29.66 -31.89
N TRP A 92 13.37 29.85 -32.92
CA TRP A 92 12.09 30.55 -32.78
C TRP A 92 11.12 29.78 -31.87
N LEU A 93 11.00 28.46 -32.05
CA LEU A 93 10.18 27.59 -31.20
C LEU A 93 10.65 27.59 -29.73
N MET A 94 11.96 27.49 -29.49
CA MET A 94 12.55 27.53 -28.15
C MET A 94 12.37 28.90 -27.47
N ALA A 95 12.44 30.00 -28.23
CA ALA A 95 12.12 31.33 -27.72
C ALA A 95 10.62 31.47 -27.38
N SER A 96 9.72 31.00 -28.26
CA SER A 96 8.27 31.03 -28.03
C SER A 96 7.84 30.14 -26.85
N VAL A 97 8.41 28.93 -26.72
CA VAL A 97 8.12 28.00 -25.62
C VAL A 97 8.69 28.52 -24.29
N SER A 98 9.89 29.10 -24.28
CA SER A 98 10.44 29.74 -23.07
C SER A 98 9.58 30.91 -22.59
N HIS A 99 8.98 31.67 -23.53
CA HIS A 99 8.08 32.77 -23.20
C HIS A 99 6.64 32.34 -22.84
N HIS A 100 6.26 31.08 -23.09
CA HIS A 100 4.99 30.48 -22.66
C HIS A 100 5.06 29.71 -21.33
N TRP A 101 6.26 29.47 -20.80
CA TRP A 101 6.46 28.77 -19.52
C TRP A 101 6.75 29.69 -18.32
N GLU A 102 6.96 30.99 -18.55
CA GLU A 102 6.95 31.99 -17.49
C GLU A 102 5.59 32.67 -17.40
N ILE A 103 4.83 32.36 -16.33
CA ILE A 103 3.61 33.08 -15.90
C ILE A 103 2.45 33.05 -16.92
N GLY A 104 1.90 31.86 -17.19
CA GLY A 104 0.63 31.68 -17.90
C GLY A 104 -0.46 31.02 -17.03
N ASP A 105 -1.66 31.60 -16.98
CA ASP A 105 -2.86 30.99 -16.35
C ASP A 105 -3.26 29.71 -17.10
N ASN A 106 -3.07 28.55 -16.47
CA ASN A 106 -3.39 27.25 -17.07
C ASN A 106 -4.84 26.82 -16.78
N ASP A 107 -5.79 27.74 -16.98
CA ASP A 107 -7.19 27.61 -16.58
C ASP A 107 -7.96 26.54 -17.36
N SER A 108 -7.51 26.18 -18.56
CA SER A 108 -8.14 25.15 -19.38
C SER A 108 -8.03 23.75 -18.78
N ALA A 109 -6.91 23.40 -18.14
CA ALA A 109 -6.65 22.04 -17.65
C ALA A 109 -7.61 21.63 -16.53
N VAL A 110 -7.84 22.52 -15.56
CA VAL A 110 -8.82 22.29 -14.47
C VAL A 110 -10.25 22.30 -15.02
N GLY A 111 -10.56 23.21 -15.95
CA GLY A 111 -11.88 23.31 -16.57
C GLY A 111 -12.24 22.17 -17.54
N GLN A 112 -11.25 21.47 -18.12
CA GLN A 112 -11.46 20.29 -18.96
C GLN A 112 -11.54 18.99 -18.16
N ALA A 113 -10.73 18.85 -17.10
CA ALA A 113 -10.72 17.66 -16.25
C ALA A 113 -12.07 17.35 -15.57
N LEU A 114 -12.95 18.35 -15.45
CA LEU A 114 -14.19 18.27 -14.64
C LEU A 114 -15.49 18.30 -15.48
N ARG A 115 -15.42 18.25 -16.82
CA ARG A 115 -16.62 18.08 -17.65
C ARG A 115 -16.91 16.59 -17.88
N ARG A 116 -18.04 16.10 -17.33
CA ARG A 116 -18.67 14.84 -17.74
C ARG A 116 -20.00 15.10 -18.47
N PRO A 117 -20.54 14.11 -19.22
CA PRO A 117 -21.85 14.21 -19.83
C PRO A 117 -22.96 14.32 -18.78
N GLU A 118 -24.05 14.99 -19.13
CA GLU A 118 -25.20 15.21 -18.24
C GLU A 118 -25.91 13.88 -17.92
N SER A 119 -26.06 13.57 -16.63
CA SER A 119 -26.92 12.47 -16.14
C SER A 119 -28.35 12.98 -15.90
N PRO A 120 -29.43 12.23 -16.24
CA PRO A 120 -30.80 12.75 -16.19
C PRO A 120 -31.46 12.80 -14.79
N SER A 121 -30.77 12.45 -13.71
CA SER A 121 -31.34 12.44 -12.35
C SER A 121 -31.53 13.88 -11.83
N ASN A 122 -32.78 14.36 -11.92
CA ASN A 122 -33.13 15.78 -11.75
C ASN A 122 -33.22 16.29 -10.29
N THR A 123 -32.83 15.48 -9.30
CA THR A 123 -32.73 15.88 -7.89
C THR A 123 -31.51 16.79 -7.67
N ARG A 124 -31.69 18.09 -7.89
CA ARG A 124 -30.70 19.11 -7.51
C ARG A 124 -30.45 19.05 -6.01
N ALA A 125 -29.32 18.47 -5.62
CA ALA A 125 -28.71 18.67 -4.31
C ALA A 125 -28.60 20.18 -4.05
N THR A 126 -29.47 20.70 -3.20
CA THR A 126 -29.58 22.13 -2.96
C THR A 126 -28.42 22.53 -2.06
N LEU A 127 -27.63 23.52 -2.48
CA LEU A 127 -26.57 24.04 -1.62
C LEU A 127 -27.22 24.57 -0.33
N TYR A 128 -26.74 24.10 0.82
CA TYR A 128 -27.12 24.65 2.12
C TYR A 128 -26.98 26.16 2.10
N VAL A 129 -28.11 26.86 2.19
CA VAL A 129 -28.17 28.32 2.26
C VAL A 129 -29.00 28.76 3.45
N ASN A 130 -28.58 29.85 4.08
CA ASN A 130 -29.37 30.51 5.12
C ASN A 130 -30.41 31.47 4.52
N ALA A 131 -31.21 32.11 5.37
CA ALA A 131 -32.20 33.12 4.97
C ALA A 131 -31.62 34.33 4.20
N HIS A 132 -30.29 34.50 4.15
CA HIS A 132 -29.59 35.52 3.39
C HIS A 132 -28.96 34.99 2.07
N ASN A 133 -29.30 33.75 1.67
CA ASN A 133 -28.78 33.04 0.51
C ASN A 133 -27.24 32.86 0.54
N GLN A 134 -26.68 32.66 1.73
CA GLN A 134 -25.24 32.49 1.96
C GLN A 134 -24.94 31.02 2.20
N THR A 135 -23.83 30.51 1.67
CA THR A 135 -23.32 29.16 1.98
C THR A 135 -22.59 29.14 3.34
N PRO A 136 -22.65 28.05 4.12
CA PRO A 136 -21.91 27.94 5.36
C PRO A 136 -20.39 27.93 5.11
N ILE A 137 -19.63 28.23 6.17
CA ILE A 137 -18.18 27.99 6.22
C ILE A 137 -17.92 27.12 7.45
N ILE A 138 -17.29 25.96 7.24
CA ILE A 138 -16.84 25.06 8.30
C ILE A 138 -15.32 25.11 8.30
N PHE A 139 -14.71 25.55 9.40
CA PHE A 139 -13.26 25.72 9.49
C PHE A 139 -12.67 24.86 10.61
N GLY A 140 -11.82 23.91 10.21
CA GLY A 140 -11.00 23.12 11.14
C GLY A 140 -9.80 23.93 11.62
N LEU A 141 -9.90 24.49 12.83
CA LEU A 141 -8.89 25.37 13.42
C LEU A 141 -7.60 24.64 13.81
N SER A 142 -7.65 23.35 14.10
CA SER A 142 -6.52 22.62 14.70
C SER A 142 -5.46 22.19 13.68
N PRO A 143 -4.16 22.43 13.95
CA PRO A 143 -3.08 22.03 13.05
C PRO A 143 -2.80 20.52 13.12
N GLY A 144 -2.80 19.86 11.97
CA GLY A 144 -2.38 18.46 11.81
C GLY A 144 -3.43 17.55 11.17
N THR A 145 -2.94 16.54 10.44
CA THR A 145 -3.70 15.75 9.47
C THR A 145 -4.79 14.85 10.07
N THR A 146 -4.47 14.04 11.08
CA THR A 146 -5.34 12.93 11.55
C THR A 146 -6.74 13.37 12.02
N GLY A 147 -6.83 14.53 12.69
CA GLY A 147 -8.11 15.05 13.21
C GLY A 147 -8.91 15.79 12.15
N THR A 148 -8.22 16.67 11.42
CA THR A 148 -8.81 17.48 10.33
C THR A 148 -9.31 16.62 9.17
N HIS A 149 -8.66 15.49 8.89
CA HIS A 149 -9.10 14.52 7.88
C HIS A 149 -10.44 13.85 8.26
N THR A 150 -10.71 13.66 9.56
CA THR A 150 -12.01 13.14 10.02
C THR A 150 -13.11 14.17 9.85
N HIS A 151 -12.83 15.46 10.14
CA HIS A 151 -13.76 16.57 9.86
C HIS A 151 -14.03 16.71 8.36
N PHE A 152 -13.00 16.66 7.52
CA PHE A 152 -13.12 16.69 6.06
C PHE A 152 -14.02 15.55 5.55
N LYS A 153 -13.76 14.31 5.96
CA LYS A 153 -14.59 13.16 5.59
C LYS A 153 -16.04 13.30 6.05
N ALA A 154 -16.29 13.90 7.22
CA ALA A 154 -17.64 14.19 7.69
C ALA A 154 -18.34 15.22 6.78
N ALA A 155 -17.68 16.33 6.46
CA ALA A 155 -18.22 17.35 5.57
C ALA A 155 -18.48 16.82 4.14
N CYS A 156 -17.57 16.02 3.59
CA CYS A 156 -17.77 15.36 2.30
C CYS A 156 -18.97 14.39 2.29
N ARG A 157 -19.21 13.67 3.39
CA ARG A 157 -20.39 12.78 3.52
C ARG A 157 -21.72 13.55 3.58
N LEU A 158 -21.69 14.82 3.97
CA LEU A 158 -22.84 15.72 3.92
C LEU A 158 -23.01 16.41 2.55
N GLY A 159 -22.12 16.15 1.60
CA GLY A 159 -22.09 16.83 0.30
C GLY A 159 -21.59 18.28 0.36
N LEU A 160 -20.94 18.67 1.44
CA LEU A 160 -20.39 20.02 1.59
C LEU A 160 -19.08 20.14 0.81
N PRO A 161 -18.96 21.07 -0.16
CA PRO A 161 -17.72 21.28 -0.91
C PRO A 161 -16.58 21.60 0.03
N SER A 162 -15.61 20.70 0.15
CA SER A 162 -14.61 20.74 1.20
C SER A 162 -13.20 20.45 0.69
N ILE A 163 -12.22 20.94 1.44
CA ILE A 163 -10.80 20.88 1.10
C ILE A 163 -10.01 20.40 2.32
N HIS A 164 -9.09 19.46 2.09
CA HIS A 164 -8.12 18.97 3.06
C HIS A 164 -6.75 18.81 2.40
N HIS A 165 -5.81 19.69 2.75
CA HIS A 165 -4.46 19.77 2.18
C HIS A 165 -4.40 19.79 0.63
N MET A 166 -4.28 18.63 -0.04
CA MET A 166 -4.23 18.47 -1.51
C MET A 166 -5.40 17.64 -2.06
N THR A 167 -6.37 17.34 -1.20
CA THR A 167 -7.59 16.57 -1.50
C THR A 167 -8.81 17.46 -1.36
N TYR A 168 -9.83 17.18 -2.16
CA TYR A 168 -11.10 17.90 -2.09
C TYR A 168 -12.26 16.97 -2.47
N CYS A 169 -13.46 17.39 -2.07
CA CYS A 169 -14.71 16.79 -2.50
C CYS A 169 -15.66 17.91 -2.93
N ALA A 170 -16.35 17.70 -4.05
CA ALA A 170 -17.33 18.63 -4.61
C ALA A 170 -18.32 17.85 -5.46
N SER A 171 -19.61 18.20 -5.39
CA SER A 171 -20.59 17.71 -6.37
C SER A 171 -20.33 18.34 -7.74
N PRO A 172 -20.40 17.59 -8.86
CA PRO A 172 -20.39 18.16 -10.21
C PRO A 172 -21.52 19.16 -10.47
N HIS A 173 -22.60 19.10 -9.69
CA HIS A 173 -23.76 19.99 -9.80
C HIS A 173 -23.56 21.36 -9.17
N HIS A 174 -22.45 21.60 -8.45
CA HIS A 174 -22.19 22.91 -7.85
C HIS A 174 -21.58 23.87 -8.88
N GLY A 175 -22.18 25.06 -8.97
CA GLY A 175 -21.83 26.03 -9.99
C GLY A 175 -20.43 26.64 -9.84
N LYS A 176 -20.12 27.55 -10.77
CA LYS A 176 -18.84 28.27 -10.93
C LYS A 176 -18.16 28.68 -9.61
N GLY A 177 -18.91 29.08 -8.59
CA GLY A 177 -18.38 29.47 -7.28
C GLY A 177 -17.58 28.39 -6.55
N VAL A 178 -17.83 27.08 -6.73
CA VAL A 178 -16.95 26.04 -6.14
C VAL A 178 -15.62 25.99 -6.90
N MET A 179 -15.66 26.09 -8.23
CA MET A 179 -14.47 26.06 -9.09
C MET A 179 -13.55 27.26 -8.86
N ASP A 180 -14.11 28.45 -8.71
CA ASP A 180 -13.37 29.66 -8.37
C ASP A 180 -12.68 29.49 -7.00
N GLY A 181 -13.35 28.84 -6.04
CA GLY A 181 -12.78 28.47 -4.74
C GLY A 181 -11.65 27.44 -4.83
N LEU A 182 -11.81 26.36 -5.61
CA LEU A 182 -10.76 25.36 -5.82
C LEU A 182 -9.53 25.95 -6.53
N LYS A 183 -9.71 26.86 -7.51
CA LYS A 183 -8.61 27.62 -8.13
C LYS A 183 -7.89 28.49 -7.09
N ALA A 184 -8.64 29.20 -6.25
CA ALA A 184 -8.07 30.04 -5.20
C ALA A 184 -7.29 29.21 -4.15
N HIS A 185 -7.82 28.06 -3.73
CA HIS A 185 -7.09 27.10 -2.88
C HIS A 185 -5.79 26.61 -3.53
N ALA A 186 -5.83 26.16 -4.79
CA ALA A 186 -4.64 25.71 -5.50
C ALA A 186 -3.54 26.79 -5.57
N ASN A 187 -3.94 28.06 -5.70
CA ASN A 187 -3.02 29.20 -5.62
C ASN A 187 -2.44 29.42 -4.21
N VAL A 188 -3.23 29.30 -3.14
CA VAL A 188 -2.73 29.33 -1.76
C VAL A 188 -1.72 28.20 -1.53
N MET A 189 -2.03 26.98 -1.97
CA MET A 189 -1.10 25.84 -1.88
C MET A 189 0.19 26.09 -2.66
N ARG A 190 0.10 26.60 -3.89
CA ARG A 190 1.26 26.93 -4.73
C ARG A 190 2.16 28.00 -4.09
N LEU A 191 1.58 29.06 -3.52
CA LEU A 191 2.32 30.10 -2.82
C LEU A 191 2.99 29.58 -1.55
N ASN A 192 2.32 28.71 -0.81
CA ASN A 192 2.85 28.09 0.39
C ASN A 192 3.98 27.08 0.08
N ASP A 193 3.79 26.22 -0.92
CA ASP A 193 4.82 25.31 -1.43
C ASP A 193 6.05 26.08 -1.99
N LEU A 194 5.85 27.24 -2.61
CA LEU A 194 6.95 28.14 -2.99
C LEU A 194 7.76 28.60 -1.76
N ALA A 195 7.11 29.02 -0.67
CA ALA A 195 7.80 29.38 0.58
C ALA A 195 8.65 28.23 1.12
N TYR A 196 8.11 27.01 1.14
CA TYR A 196 8.83 25.78 1.47
C TYR A 196 10.04 25.52 0.55
N LYS A 197 9.84 25.60 -0.77
CA LYS A 197 10.89 25.32 -1.76
C LYS A 197 12.03 26.35 -1.70
N CYS A 198 11.73 27.62 -1.50
CA CYS A 198 12.74 28.68 -1.38
C CYS A 198 13.59 28.55 -0.10
N THR A 199 12.95 28.28 1.04
CA THR A 199 13.65 28.09 2.32
C THR A 199 14.46 26.79 2.36
N MET A 200 13.95 25.69 1.80
CA MET A 200 14.73 24.47 1.57
C MET A 200 15.88 24.70 0.57
N GLY A 201 15.66 25.54 -0.45
CA GLY A 201 16.66 25.93 -1.43
C GLY A 201 17.86 26.66 -0.80
N GLU A 202 17.63 27.60 0.11
CA GLU A 202 18.74 28.24 0.84
C GLU A 202 19.53 27.26 1.71
N LYS A 203 18.82 26.34 2.39
CA LYS A 203 19.44 25.27 3.18
C LYS A 203 20.14 24.19 2.32
N ALA A 204 19.96 24.19 1.00
CA ALA A 204 20.59 23.21 0.12
C ALA A 204 22.11 23.41 0.06
N LYS A 205 22.85 22.49 0.70
CA LYS A 205 24.32 22.56 0.85
C LYS A 205 25.11 22.26 -0.43
N GLY A 206 24.45 21.84 -1.52
CA GLY A 206 25.13 21.52 -2.79
C GLY A 206 24.16 21.28 -3.95
N LYS A 207 24.71 21.38 -5.17
CA LYS A 207 23.99 21.30 -6.46
C LYS A 207 23.18 20.01 -6.67
N SER A 208 23.50 18.94 -5.96
CA SER A 208 22.80 17.64 -6.01
C SER A 208 21.44 17.61 -5.29
N SER A 209 21.13 18.60 -4.45
CA SER A 209 19.79 18.68 -3.84
C SER A 209 18.74 19.09 -4.86
N LYS A 210 17.60 18.38 -4.91
CA LYS A 210 16.42 18.75 -5.71
C LYS A 210 15.91 20.18 -5.44
N TYR A 211 16.25 20.75 -4.28
CA TYR A 211 15.90 22.11 -3.89
C TYR A 211 16.96 23.16 -4.26
N TYR A 212 18.20 22.78 -4.60
CA TYR A 212 19.28 23.74 -4.87
C TYR A 212 18.94 24.70 -6.01
N LYS A 213 18.20 24.24 -7.03
CA LYS A 213 17.73 25.08 -8.16
C LYS A 213 16.84 26.26 -7.76
N TRP A 214 16.27 26.25 -6.56
CA TRP A 214 15.45 27.35 -6.03
C TRP A 214 16.30 28.44 -5.37
N LYS A 215 17.52 28.12 -4.93
CA LYS A 215 18.46 29.07 -4.30
C LYS A 215 18.79 30.19 -5.28
N GLY A 216 18.49 31.44 -4.90
CA GLY A 216 18.66 32.61 -5.77
C GLY A 216 17.75 32.68 -7.00
N SER A 217 16.80 31.75 -7.19
CA SER A 217 15.88 31.78 -8.33
C SER A 217 14.98 33.01 -8.29
N ASN A 218 14.62 33.56 -9.47
CA ASN A 218 13.78 34.76 -9.57
C ASN A 218 12.44 34.61 -8.83
N ILE A 219 11.85 33.42 -8.83
CA ILE A 219 10.60 33.13 -8.11
C ILE A 219 10.79 33.22 -6.58
N CYS A 220 11.97 32.84 -6.06
CA CYS A 220 12.32 33.01 -4.65
C CYS A 220 12.78 34.43 -4.29
N ASN A 221 13.04 35.29 -5.29
CA ASN A 221 13.29 36.71 -5.12
C ASN A 221 11.99 37.53 -5.04
N MET A 222 10.80 36.90 -5.03
CA MET A 222 9.52 37.57 -4.77
C MET A 222 9.55 38.34 -3.44
N ASP A 223 9.09 39.59 -3.42
CA ASP A 223 8.93 40.34 -2.17
C ASP A 223 7.85 39.70 -1.30
N VAL A 224 8.11 39.58 -0.01
CA VAL A 224 7.21 38.91 0.92
C VAL A 224 5.89 39.67 1.10
N ARG A 225 5.84 40.98 0.83
CA ARG A 225 4.59 41.75 0.81
C ARG A 225 3.76 41.43 -0.45
N ASP A 226 4.41 41.14 -1.58
CA ASP A 226 3.71 40.64 -2.77
C ASP A 226 3.16 39.22 -2.53
N TRP A 227 3.97 38.36 -1.91
CA TRP A 227 3.54 37.02 -1.50
C TRP A 227 2.36 37.08 -0.52
N ALA A 228 2.44 37.94 0.49
CA ALA A 228 1.38 38.14 1.48
C ALA A 228 0.11 38.68 0.82
N ARG A 229 0.22 39.67 -0.06
CA ARG A 229 -0.91 40.25 -0.81
C ARG A 229 -1.58 39.21 -1.69
N GLN A 230 -0.82 38.41 -2.43
CA GLN A 230 -1.35 37.33 -3.26
C GLN A 230 -2.02 36.24 -2.43
N THR A 231 -1.42 35.84 -1.30
CA THR A 231 -2.00 34.80 -0.41
C THR A 231 -3.27 35.30 0.26
N LYS A 232 -3.26 36.52 0.82
CA LYS A 232 -4.44 37.21 1.39
C LYS A 232 -5.55 37.36 0.35
N GLY A 233 -5.22 37.75 -0.89
CA GLY A 233 -6.16 37.87 -2.00
C GLY A 233 -6.81 36.55 -2.42
N ASN A 234 -6.02 35.48 -2.61
CA ASN A 234 -6.59 34.16 -2.92
C ASN A 234 -7.40 33.60 -1.75
N LEU A 235 -6.98 33.82 -0.50
CA LEU A 235 -7.74 33.40 0.67
C LEU A 235 -9.05 34.18 0.83
N THR A 236 -9.06 35.47 0.49
CA THR A 236 -10.30 36.29 0.40
C THR A 236 -11.26 35.72 -0.65
N ALA A 237 -10.76 35.39 -1.85
CA ALA A 237 -11.55 34.79 -2.92
C ALA A 237 -12.10 33.41 -2.53
N LEU A 238 -11.28 32.56 -1.91
CA LEU A 238 -11.69 31.26 -1.37
C LEU A 238 -12.79 31.41 -0.31
N LEU A 239 -12.63 32.33 0.65
CA LEU A 239 -13.60 32.58 1.71
C LEU A 239 -14.92 33.18 1.18
N GLY A 240 -14.90 33.87 0.04
CA GLY A 240 -16.10 34.35 -0.68
C GLY A 240 -16.72 33.36 -1.68
N SER A 241 -16.09 32.20 -1.90
CA SER A 241 -16.49 31.20 -2.90
C SER A 241 -17.68 30.33 -2.47
N SER A 242 -17.99 29.25 -3.20
CA SER A 242 -18.96 28.24 -2.73
C SER A 242 -18.31 27.04 -2.03
N VAL A 243 -17.00 27.10 -1.73
CA VAL A 243 -16.33 26.13 -0.84
C VAL A 243 -16.81 26.37 0.59
N VAL A 244 -17.27 25.30 1.24
CA VAL A 244 -17.81 25.28 2.61
C VAL A 244 -16.74 24.85 3.60
N GLY A 245 -16.08 23.70 3.37
CA GLY A 245 -15.16 23.09 4.33
C GLY A 245 -13.71 23.45 4.09
N LEU A 246 -13.05 24.07 5.07
CA LEU A 246 -11.61 24.33 5.08
C LEU A 246 -10.96 23.52 6.21
N PHE A 247 -10.13 22.55 5.86
CA PHE A 247 -9.49 21.65 6.82
C PHE A 247 -7.99 21.52 6.56
N ASP A 248 -7.24 21.39 7.65
CA ASP A 248 -5.80 21.13 7.67
C ASP A 248 -4.91 22.24 7.08
N TYR A 249 -3.62 21.95 7.04
CA TYR A 249 -2.56 22.80 6.53
C TYR A 249 -2.84 23.32 5.10
N PRO A 250 -2.66 24.64 4.82
CA PRO A 250 -2.00 25.66 5.64
C PRO A 250 -2.93 26.54 6.47
N TYR A 251 -4.25 26.30 6.47
CA TYR A 251 -5.23 27.23 7.04
C TYR A 251 -5.09 27.51 8.55
N PRO A 252 -4.75 26.53 9.43
CA PRO A 252 -4.43 26.79 10.84
C PRO A 252 -3.30 27.81 11.07
N ASN A 253 -2.45 28.07 10.07
CA ASN A 253 -1.36 29.03 10.18
C ASN A 253 -1.75 30.45 9.70
N MET A 254 -3.02 30.63 9.33
CA MET A 254 -3.61 31.88 8.83
C MET A 254 -4.91 32.27 9.58
N VAL A 255 -5.18 31.63 10.74
CA VAL A 255 -6.47 31.72 11.47
C VAL A 255 -6.90 33.17 11.72
N ASP A 256 -6.04 34.00 12.31
CA ASP A 256 -6.38 35.40 12.63
C ASP A 256 -6.88 36.18 11.40
N TYR A 257 -6.24 36.00 10.24
CA TYR A 257 -6.67 36.64 8.98
C TYR A 257 -7.98 36.05 8.43
N ILE A 258 -8.21 34.75 8.59
CA ILE A 258 -9.48 34.09 8.22
C ILE A 258 -10.62 34.65 9.07
N LEU A 259 -10.43 34.74 10.39
CA LEU A 259 -11.40 35.31 11.33
C LEU A 259 -11.73 36.77 11.01
N GLU A 260 -10.72 37.57 10.66
CA GLU A 260 -10.89 38.98 10.27
C GLU A 260 -11.58 39.15 8.90
N THR A 261 -11.37 38.20 7.97
CA THR A 261 -11.83 38.32 6.58
C THR A 261 -13.25 37.80 6.38
N ILE A 262 -13.67 36.73 7.09
CA ILE A 262 -15.00 36.13 6.92
C ILE A 262 -16.14 37.17 7.02
N PRO A 263 -16.21 38.04 8.05
CA PRO A 263 -17.27 39.06 8.14
C PRO A 263 -17.21 40.11 7.02
N LYS A 264 -16.04 40.33 6.41
CA LYS A 264 -15.88 41.29 5.30
C LYS A 264 -16.38 40.73 3.97
N VAL A 265 -16.23 39.42 3.74
CA VAL A 265 -16.65 38.76 2.49
C VAL A 265 -18.04 38.10 2.55
N ARG A 266 -18.52 37.75 3.75
CA ARG A 266 -19.88 37.21 3.98
C ARG A 266 -20.83 38.17 4.71
N GLY A 267 -20.39 39.38 5.05
CA GLY A 267 -21.17 40.35 5.82
C GLY A 267 -21.05 40.17 7.34
N GLU A 268 -21.22 41.27 8.06
CA GLU A 268 -20.85 41.40 9.50
C GLU A 268 -21.56 40.42 10.43
N TYR A 269 -22.77 39.98 10.05
CA TYR A 269 -23.60 39.05 10.81
C TYR A 269 -23.29 37.58 10.55
N PHE A 270 -22.46 37.25 9.54
CA PHE A 270 -22.15 35.87 9.21
C PHE A 270 -21.36 35.18 10.34
N ARG A 271 -21.78 33.95 10.69
CA ARG A 271 -21.15 33.12 11.73
C ARG A 271 -20.62 31.83 11.11
N PRO A 272 -19.28 31.66 10.98
CA PRO A 272 -18.69 30.40 10.54
C PRO A 272 -18.72 29.33 11.64
N THR A 273 -18.78 28.06 11.24
CA THR A 273 -18.71 26.90 12.14
C THR A 273 -17.26 26.45 12.34
N PHE A 274 -16.69 26.84 13.48
CA PHE A 274 -15.38 26.35 13.91
C PHE A 274 -15.44 24.94 14.52
N LEU A 275 -14.56 24.05 14.06
CA LEU A 275 -14.28 22.75 14.69
C LEU A 275 -12.84 22.76 15.23
N TYR A 276 -12.63 22.34 16.48
CA TYR A 276 -11.29 22.27 17.07
C TYR A 276 -11.06 20.92 17.77
N THR A 277 -10.07 20.17 17.30
CA THR A 277 -9.56 18.96 17.93
C THR A 277 -8.38 19.27 18.84
N LYS A 278 -8.55 19.06 20.16
CA LYS A 278 -7.43 19.15 21.10
C LYS A 278 -6.45 18.00 20.92
N ARG A 279 -5.16 18.25 21.19
CA ARG A 279 -4.11 17.24 21.22
C ARG A 279 -3.21 17.44 22.45
N ASN A 280 -2.54 16.38 22.88
CA ASN A 280 -1.43 16.52 23.81
C ASN A 280 -0.26 17.23 23.09
N PRO A 281 0.29 18.34 23.63
CA PRO A 281 1.36 19.09 22.96
C PRO A 281 2.59 18.23 22.66
N ALA A 282 3.00 17.35 23.57
CA ALA A 282 4.16 16.47 23.37
C ALA A 282 3.96 15.48 22.22
N GLN A 283 2.76 14.94 22.07
CA GLN A 283 2.40 14.09 20.93
C GLN A 283 2.34 14.90 19.63
N TRP A 284 1.70 16.07 19.64
CA TRP A 284 1.61 16.95 18.47
C TRP A 284 3.01 17.36 17.97
N THR A 285 3.87 17.86 18.85
CA THR A 285 5.24 18.25 18.49
C THR A 285 6.06 17.06 18.00
N SER A 286 5.94 15.89 18.63
CA SER A 286 6.65 14.68 18.19
C SER A 286 6.25 14.24 16.77
N SER A 287 4.95 14.30 16.45
CA SER A 287 4.45 14.11 15.08
C SER A 287 4.95 15.21 14.15
N ARG A 288 4.83 16.50 14.53
CA ARG A 288 5.21 17.64 13.68
C ARG A 288 6.69 17.62 13.31
N LEU A 289 7.57 17.18 14.21
CA LEU A 289 9.02 17.05 13.95
C LEU A 289 9.37 16.02 12.86
N LYS A 290 8.53 15.00 12.62
CA LYS A 290 8.70 14.07 11.48
C LYS A 290 8.55 14.82 10.14
N HIS A 291 7.59 15.73 10.09
CA HIS A 291 7.32 16.58 8.93
C HIS A 291 8.26 17.78 8.88
N GLY A 292 8.28 18.46 7.73
CA GLY A 292 8.98 19.74 7.57
C GLY A 292 8.07 20.91 7.93
N PHE A 293 8.59 21.91 8.63
CA PHE A 293 7.82 23.08 9.07
C PHE A 293 8.57 24.39 8.81
N LEU A 294 7.80 25.44 8.49
CA LEU A 294 8.31 26.80 8.37
C LEU A 294 8.23 27.51 9.72
N LEU A 295 9.34 28.10 10.13
CA LEU A 295 9.46 28.93 11.32
C LEU A 295 9.70 30.37 10.92
N CYS A 296 9.23 31.32 11.72
CA CYS A 296 9.67 32.69 11.61
C CYS A 296 11.15 32.77 12.02
N LYS A 297 11.98 33.34 11.14
CA LYS A 297 13.44 33.38 11.32
C LYS A 297 13.86 34.28 12.48
N GLU A 298 13.06 35.30 12.79
CA GLU A 298 13.25 36.15 13.95
C GLU A 298 13.05 35.36 15.25
N ASP A 299 11.84 34.81 15.47
CA ASP A 299 11.52 33.96 16.62
C ASP A 299 12.55 32.84 16.79
N TYR A 300 12.94 32.20 15.67
CA TYR A 300 13.96 31.15 15.64
C TYR A 300 15.32 31.63 16.16
N THR A 301 15.76 32.83 15.74
CA THR A 301 17.03 33.42 16.14
C THR A 301 17.00 33.83 17.61
N ASP A 302 15.90 34.45 18.05
CA ASP A 302 15.67 34.81 19.45
C ASP A 302 15.68 33.56 20.35
N ILE A 303 15.08 32.45 19.89
CA ILE A 303 15.11 31.16 20.58
C ILE A 303 16.54 30.60 20.65
N GLU A 304 17.30 30.53 19.54
CA GLU A 304 18.69 30.04 19.59
C GLU A 304 19.60 30.94 20.45
N ILE A 305 19.42 32.26 20.47
CA ILE A 305 20.21 33.18 21.31
C ILE A 305 19.88 33.01 22.80
N ASN A 306 18.59 33.00 23.15
CA ASN A 306 18.16 32.94 24.56
C ASN A 306 18.49 31.57 25.20
N LEU A 307 18.31 30.47 24.46
CA LEU A 307 18.64 29.12 24.94
C LEU A 307 20.15 28.89 25.13
N ASN A 308 20.99 29.50 24.29
CA ASN A 308 22.45 29.39 24.43
C ASN A 308 23.00 30.28 25.55
N SER A 309 22.29 31.35 25.93
CA SER A 309 22.74 32.32 26.94
C SER A 309 22.24 32.06 28.35
N THR A 310 21.15 31.31 28.55
CA THR A 310 20.56 31.09 29.88
C THR A 310 20.55 29.64 30.36
N ARG A 311 21.34 29.36 31.41
CA ARG A 311 21.12 28.21 32.33
C ARG A 311 19.91 28.40 33.27
N ALA A 312 19.27 29.57 33.25
CA ALA A 312 18.17 29.93 34.13
C ALA A 312 16.84 29.90 33.35
N TYR A 313 16.00 28.90 33.64
CA TYR A 313 14.66 28.73 33.06
C TYR A 313 13.65 29.78 33.57
N GLY A 314 13.82 31.03 33.15
CA GLY A 314 12.94 32.15 33.51
C GLY A 314 11.83 32.38 32.50
N LYS A 315 10.71 31.65 32.63
CA LYS A 315 9.29 31.93 32.23
C LYS A 315 8.91 32.79 30.98
N ALA A 316 9.82 33.22 30.11
CA ALA A 316 9.47 33.86 28.84
C ALA A 316 8.79 32.83 27.93
N PRO A 317 7.56 33.07 27.44
CA PRO A 317 6.90 32.14 26.53
C PRO A 317 7.68 32.10 25.20
N LEU A 318 8.24 30.94 24.89
CA LEU A 318 8.95 30.69 23.61
C LEU A 318 7.91 30.45 22.50
N TYR A 319 7.17 31.51 22.14
CA TYR A 319 6.20 31.47 21.06
C TYR A 319 6.92 31.52 19.69
N LEU A 320 6.68 30.48 18.89
CA LEU A 320 6.94 30.44 17.46
C LEU A 320 5.65 30.80 16.75
N SER A 321 5.71 31.84 15.92
CA SER A 321 4.63 32.20 14.99
C SER A 321 4.51 31.23 13.79
N GLU A 322 4.78 29.93 13.99
CA GLU A 322 4.41 28.88 13.03
C GLU A 322 2.92 29.01 12.68
N PHE A 323 2.07 29.34 13.67
CA PHE A 323 0.62 29.46 13.53
C PHE A 323 0.09 30.84 13.11
N ASN A 324 0.96 31.84 12.93
CA ASN A 324 0.53 33.11 12.32
C ASN A 324 1.62 33.64 11.37
N ILE A 325 1.56 33.18 10.12
CA ILE A 325 2.54 33.55 9.09
C ILE A 325 2.50 35.03 8.74
N PHE A 326 1.33 35.68 8.85
CA PHE A 326 1.19 37.08 8.48
C PHE A 326 1.75 37.99 9.57
N GLU A 327 1.54 37.67 10.84
CA GLU A 327 2.18 38.36 11.96
C GLU A 327 3.72 38.24 11.89
N CYS A 328 4.25 37.07 11.54
CA CYS A 328 5.69 36.90 11.26
C CYS A 328 6.19 37.85 10.16
N ILE A 329 5.47 37.94 9.04
CA ILE A 329 5.80 38.86 7.94
C ILE A 329 5.73 40.31 8.41
N ASP A 330 4.66 40.69 9.11
CA ASP A 330 4.42 42.06 9.54
C ASP A 330 5.48 42.53 10.57
N ARG A 331 5.91 41.65 11.50
CA ARG A 331 7.03 41.93 12.42
C ARG A 331 8.36 42.14 11.67
N ALA A 332 8.69 41.25 10.75
CA ALA A 332 9.93 41.35 9.99
C ALA A 332 9.96 42.54 9.01
N VAL A 333 8.80 42.88 8.43
CA VAL A 333 8.62 44.12 7.63
C VAL A 333 8.80 45.37 8.50
N ALA A 334 8.32 45.39 9.74
CA ALA A 334 8.47 46.52 10.65
C ALA A 334 9.90 46.69 11.19
N ARG A 335 10.65 45.59 11.33
CA ARG A 335 12.04 45.58 11.82
C ARG A 335 13.09 45.85 10.74
N SER A 336 12.79 45.53 9.48
CA SER A 336 13.74 45.67 8.39
C SER A 336 13.84 47.09 7.85
N ALA A 337 15.07 47.60 7.75
CA ALA A 337 15.37 48.80 6.97
C ALA A 337 15.32 48.56 5.44
N SER A 338 15.23 47.31 4.99
CA SER A 338 15.13 46.99 3.56
C SER A 338 13.69 47.17 3.06
N ALA A 339 13.55 47.99 2.02
CA ALA A 339 12.31 48.09 1.26
C ALA A 339 11.91 46.75 0.63
N HIS A 340 12.88 45.86 0.34
CA HIS A 340 12.63 44.56 -0.28
C HIS A 340 13.05 43.40 0.64
N LEU A 341 12.13 42.50 0.97
CA LEU A 341 12.35 41.32 1.81
C LEU A 341 11.91 40.06 1.07
N LYS A 342 12.75 39.03 1.02
CA LYS A 342 12.45 37.79 0.30
C LYS A 342 11.91 36.70 1.23
N LEU A 343 11.33 35.64 0.66
CA LEU A 343 10.74 34.54 1.43
C LEU A 343 11.75 33.83 2.37
N ASN A 344 13.03 33.77 1.96
CA ASN A 344 14.15 33.23 2.73
C ASN A 344 14.75 34.21 3.75
N ASP A 345 14.39 35.49 3.68
CA ASP A 345 14.71 36.48 4.71
C ASP A 345 13.76 36.31 5.91
N ILE A 346 12.49 35.95 5.67
CA ILE A 346 11.46 35.81 6.70
C ILE A 346 11.43 34.43 7.36
N TRP A 347 11.56 33.36 6.57
CA TRP A 347 11.30 32.01 7.06
C TRP A 347 12.53 31.11 7.13
N TYR A 348 12.47 30.15 8.05
CA TYR A 348 13.45 29.09 8.25
C TYR A 348 12.74 27.74 8.23
N TYR A 349 13.01 26.91 7.21
CA TYR A 349 12.48 25.54 7.15
C TYR A 349 13.28 24.62 8.07
N GLU A 350 12.65 23.84 8.94
CA GLU A 350 13.34 22.82 9.75
C GLU A 350 12.66 21.44 9.68
N THR A 351 13.44 20.38 9.90
CA THR A 351 12.97 18.99 9.91
C THR A 351 13.90 18.11 10.74
N ASN A 352 13.36 17.05 11.36
CA ASN A 352 14.17 16.06 12.07
C ASN A 352 14.98 15.16 11.11
N ASN A 353 14.65 15.17 9.81
CA ASN A 353 15.31 14.39 8.75
C ASN A 353 16.66 15.00 8.30
N GLN A 354 17.57 15.25 9.23
CA GLN A 354 18.94 15.67 8.94
C GLN A 354 19.81 14.45 8.60
N VAL A 355 20.63 14.58 7.55
CA VAL A 355 21.63 13.57 7.17
C VAL A 355 22.98 13.98 7.75
N ASP A 356 23.63 13.04 8.44
CA ASP A 356 24.97 13.20 8.98
C ASP A 356 25.98 13.42 7.85
N LYS A 357 26.82 14.46 7.98
CA LYS A 357 27.73 14.88 6.91
C LYS A 357 28.88 13.91 6.67
N THR A 358 29.32 13.15 7.67
CA THR A 358 30.49 12.28 7.57
C THR A 358 30.13 10.86 7.18
N THR A 359 28.93 10.40 7.57
CA THR A 359 28.45 9.03 7.34
C THR A 359 27.35 8.90 6.28
N GLY A 360 26.71 9.99 5.88
CA GLY A 360 25.59 9.98 4.92
C GLY A 360 24.30 9.35 5.46
N LYS A 361 24.22 9.04 6.77
CA LYS A 361 23.06 8.38 7.40
C LYS A 361 22.08 9.41 7.98
N LYS A 362 20.77 9.12 7.96
CA LYS A 362 19.75 9.92 8.69
C LYS A 362 20.07 9.92 10.20
N VAL A 363 20.13 11.09 10.84
CA VAL A 363 20.33 11.22 12.28
C VAL A 363 18.97 11.20 12.98
N LYS A 364 18.55 10.02 13.48
CA LYS A 364 17.32 9.89 14.26
C LYS A 364 17.36 10.83 15.47
N GLY A 365 16.29 11.63 15.64
CA GLY A 365 16.16 12.55 16.77
C GLY A 365 17.15 13.71 16.78
N PHE A 366 17.68 14.14 15.61
CA PHE A 366 18.59 15.28 15.53
C PHE A 366 18.09 16.51 16.30
N LEU A 367 16.83 16.91 16.10
CA LEU A 367 16.28 18.10 16.77
C LEU A 367 16.14 17.88 18.29
N LYS A 368 15.75 16.67 18.72
CA LYS A 368 15.66 16.31 20.15
C LYS A 368 17.00 16.36 20.86
N ASN A 369 18.06 15.92 20.18
CA ASN A 369 19.39 15.79 20.76
C ASN A 369 20.27 17.05 20.60
N LYS A 370 20.02 17.88 19.57
CA LYS A 370 20.84 19.07 19.26
C LYS A 370 20.13 20.40 19.48
N ARG A 371 18.80 20.43 19.51
CA ARG A 371 17.98 21.65 19.65
C ARG A 371 16.78 21.43 20.60
N PRO A 372 17.01 21.00 21.86
CA PRO A 372 15.92 20.67 22.79
C PRO A 372 14.97 21.85 23.05
N GLY A 373 15.47 23.09 23.09
CA GLY A 373 14.61 24.26 23.30
C GLY A 373 13.79 24.67 22.07
N LEU A 374 14.11 24.21 20.85
CA LEU A 374 13.19 24.32 19.71
C LEU A 374 11.96 23.41 19.93
N ILE A 375 12.16 22.23 20.52
CA ILE A 375 11.05 21.36 20.92
C ILE A 375 10.22 22.05 22.01
N LEU A 376 10.85 22.62 23.04
CA LEU A 376 10.12 23.40 24.05
C LEU A 376 9.32 24.55 23.45
N ALA A 377 9.88 25.29 22.49
CA ALA A 377 9.17 26.36 21.79
C ALA A 377 7.97 25.83 21.00
N LEU A 378 8.10 24.72 20.26
CA LEU A 378 6.99 24.09 19.53
C LEU A 378 5.87 23.63 20.48
N LEU A 379 6.23 23.10 21.66
CA LEU A 379 5.28 22.72 22.72
C LEU A 379 4.51 23.96 23.22
N SER A 380 5.23 24.98 23.69
CA SER A 380 4.66 26.24 24.16
C SER A 380 3.76 26.91 23.11
N SER A 381 4.14 26.82 21.84
CA SER A 381 3.40 27.43 20.73
C SER A 381 2.09 26.70 20.45
N PHE A 382 2.09 25.37 20.53
CA PHE A 382 0.86 24.58 20.36
C PHE A 382 -0.05 24.67 21.60
N GLU A 383 0.52 24.78 22.80
CA GLU A 383 -0.22 25.11 24.03
C GLU A 383 -0.94 26.46 23.89
N TRP A 384 -0.22 27.51 23.49
CA TRP A 384 -0.78 28.84 23.20
C TRP A 384 -1.86 28.80 22.10
N HIS A 385 -1.63 28.04 21.02
CA HIS A 385 -2.61 27.86 19.94
C HIS A 385 -3.90 27.24 20.46
N GLN A 386 -3.78 26.23 21.32
CA GLN A 386 -4.91 25.54 21.93
C GLN A 386 -5.64 26.42 22.95
N GLU A 387 -4.92 27.19 23.76
CA GLU A 387 -5.49 28.20 24.68
C GLU A 387 -6.26 29.29 23.91
N ARG A 388 -5.68 29.82 22.83
CA ARG A 388 -6.27 30.91 22.03
C ARG A 388 -7.49 30.47 21.21
N TYR A 389 -7.41 29.32 20.53
CA TYR A 389 -8.38 28.96 19.49
C TYR A 389 -9.33 27.83 19.86
N SER A 390 -9.04 26.98 20.86
CA SER A 390 -10.03 25.99 21.30
C SER A 390 -11.30 26.61 21.92
N PRO A 391 -11.27 27.77 22.62
CA PRO A 391 -12.49 28.44 23.08
C PRO A 391 -13.40 28.95 21.95
N LEU A 392 -12.91 29.02 20.71
CA LEU A 392 -13.72 29.39 19.53
C LEU A 392 -14.42 28.20 18.89
N GLY A 393 -14.06 26.96 19.24
CA GLY A 393 -14.65 25.76 18.64
C GLY A 393 -16.08 25.53 19.10
N HIS A 394 -17.03 25.50 18.17
CA HIS A 394 -18.41 25.07 18.44
C HIS A 394 -18.46 23.56 18.69
N TYR A 395 -17.57 22.81 18.03
CA TYR A 395 -17.36 21.39 18.26
C TYR A 395 -15.95 21.13 18.76
N LEU A 396 -15.86 20.48 19.93
CA LEU A 396 -14.61 20.11 20.60
C LEU A 396 -14.50 18.59 20.79
N PRO A 397 -14.36 17.80 19.71
CA PRO A 397 -14.23 16.37 19.80
C PRO A 397 -12.91 15.97 20.45
N ASP A 398 -12.98 15.26 21.58
CA ASP A 398 -11.81 14.73 22.30
C ASP A 398 -11.24 13.47 21.63
N PHE A 399 -10.88 13.57 20.35
CA PHE A 399 -10.31 12.48 19.55
C PHE A 399 -9.05 11.83 20.17
N PHE A 400 -8.34 12.57 21.02
CA PHE A 400 -7.05 12.18 21.57
C PHE A 400 -7.10 11.89 23.08
N GLY A 401 -8.25 12.06 23.74
CA GLY A 401 -8.40 11.84 25.18
C GLY A 401 -7.57 12.82 26.02
N VAL A 402 -7.60 14.11 25.66
CA VAL A 402 -6.89 15.23 26.29
C VAL A 402 -7.73 15.84 27.41
N ASP A 403 -9.04 15.98 27.19
CA ASP A 403 -9.99 16.52 28.17
C ASP A 403 -10.55 15.43 29.09
N THR A 404 -10.50 14.16 28.64
CA THR A 404 -10.87 12.99 29.44
C THR A 404 -9.96 12.85 30.67
N PRO A 405 -10.47 12.97 31.91
CA PRO A 405 -9.64 12.88 33.12
C PRO A 405 -9.00 11.50 33.29
N ARG A 406 -7.69 11.46 33.58
CA ARG A 406 -6.95 10.20 33.82
C ARG A 406 -7.54 9.34 34.94
N GLU A 407 -8.17 9.94 35.93
CA GLU A 407 -8.80 9.21 37.04
C GLU A 407 -10.07 8.44 36.63
N LEU A 408 -10.65 8.78 35.47
CA LEU A 408 -11.74 8.03 34.84
C LEU A 408 -11.25 6.99 33.84
N GLU A 409 -9.93 6.94 33.55
CA GLU A 409 -9.31 5.82 32.83
C GLU A 409 -9.11 4.62 33.78
N THR A 410 -10.20 3.96 34.17
CA THR A 410 -10.10 2.64 34.79
C THR A 410 -9.45 1.67 33.81
N GLU A 411 -8.66 0.71 34.30
CA GLU A 411 -8.08 -0.35 33.46
C GLU A 411 -9.19 -1.14 32.77
N GLY A 412 -9.53 -0.76 31.54
CA GLY A 412 -10.65 -1.30 30.75
C GLY A 412 -11.61 -0.28 30.14
N SER A 413 -11.64 0.99 30.58
CA SER A 413 -12.53 2.01 30.00
C SER A 413 -12.06 2.45 28.60
N LYS A 414 -12.61 1.80 27.56
CA LYS A 414 -12.32 2.16 26.16
C LYS A 414 -12.78 3.60 25.88
N LYS A 415 -11.87 4.46 25.40
CA LYS A 415 -12.19 5.85 25.00
C LYS A 415 -13.37 5.86 24.03
N LYS A 416 -14.45 6.57 24.37
CA LYS A 416 -15.63 6.74 23.49
C LYS A 416 -15.14 7.39 22.20
N ARG A 417 -15.24 6.67 21.08
CA ARG A 417 -14.59 7.07 19.84
C ARG A 417 -15.57 7.80 18.94
N ILE A 418 -15.11 8.94 18.43
CA ILE A 418 -15.91 9.87 17.66
C ILE A 418 -15.86 9.49 16.17
N TYR A 419 -17.01 9.18 15.58
CA TYR A 419 -17.14 8.79 14.19
C TYR A 419 -17.29 10.02 13.29
N SER A 420 -16.85 9.95 12.03
CA SER A 420 -17.23 10.97 11.03
C SER A 420 -18.75 11.05 10.80
N LYS A 421 -19.53 10.04 11.23
CA LYS A 421 -21.00 10.13 11.34
C LYS A 421 -21.42 11.05 12.49
N GLU A 422 -20.88 10.87 13.70
CA GLU A 422 -21.15 11.74 14.87
C GLU A 422 -20.68 13.19 14.62
N VAL A 423 -19.53 13.37 13.95
CA VAL A 423 -19.09 14.68 13.47
C VAL A 423 -20.06 15.27 12.43
N ALA A 424 -20.58 14.46 11.50
CA ALA A 424 -21.53 14.92 10.50
C ALA A 424 -22.89 15.29 11.12
N GLU A 425 -23.41 14.48 12.05
CA GLU A 425 -24.61 14.76 12.85
C GLU A 425 -24.45 16.07 13.64
N HIS A 426 -23.27 16.30 14.24
CA HIS A 426 -22.98 17.55 14.93
C HIS A 426 -22.84 18.75 13.97
N ILE A 427 -22.19 18.58 12.82
CA ILE A 427 -22.14 19.62 11.78
C ILE A 427 -23.56 20.02 11.35
N VAL A 428 -24.43 19.04 11.06
CA VAL A 428 -25.84 19.28 10.70
C VAL A 428 -26.56 20.03 11.82
N SER A 429 -26.40 19.61 13.07
CA SER A 429 -27.00 20.29 14.23
C SER A 429 -26.54 21.74 14.40
N VAL A 430 -25.26 22.04 14.16
CA VAL A 430 -24.75 23.43 14.23
C VAL A 430 -25.25 24.26 13.04
N LEU A 431 -25.35 23.68 11.84
CA LEU A 431 -25.89 24.34 10.65
C LEU A 431 -27.38 24.67 10.80
N ASP A 432 -28.17 23.75 11.35
CA ASP A 432 -29.59 23.96 11.66
C ASP A 432 -29.78 25.12 12.67
N VAL A 433 -29.02 25.13 13.76
CA VAL A 433 -29.01 26.23 14.74
C VAL A 433 -28.56 27.58 14.13
N GLN A 434 -27.74 27.55 13.08
CA GLN A 434 -27.34 28.75 12.31
C GLN A 434 -28.37 29.16 11.24
N GLY A 435 -29.49 28.44 11.10
CA GLY A 435 -30.56 28.75 10.16
C GLY A 435 -30.23 28.42 8.70
N PHE A 436 -29.35 27.44 8.46
CA PHE A 436 -29.18 26.82 7.15
C PHE A 436 -30.24 25.72 6.98
N ASP A 437 -30.91 25.67 5.83
CA ASP A 437 -31.86 24.60 5.55
C ASP A 437 -31.12 23.26 5.36
N VAL A 438 -31.31 22.34 6.31
CA VAL A 438 -30.75 20.99 6.31
C VAL A 438 -31.75 19.91 5.85
N SER A 439 -33.01 20.28 5.58
CA SER A 439 -34.13 19.34 5.43
C SER A 439 -34.13 18.53 4.14
N GLY A 440 -33.38 18.97 3.11
CA GLY A 440 -33.37 18.33 1.79
C GLY A 440 -32.44 17.12 1.61
N ASN A 441 -31.76 16.64 2.66
CA ASN A 441 -30.59 15.75 2.51
C ASN A 441 -30.81 14.27 2.92
N GLU A 442 -32.03 13.74 2.83
CA GLU A 442 -32.33 12.32 3.16
C GLU A 442 -31.74 11.29 2.17
N GLN A 443 -31.23 11.71 1.01
CA GLN A 443 -30.58 10.83 0.04
C GLN A 443 -29.24 11.41 -0.42
N VAL A 444 -28.14 10.85 0.09
CA VAL A 444 -26.78 11.21 -0.31
C VAL A 444 -26.06 9.97 -0.84
N GLU A 445 -26.26 9.68 -2.13
CA GLU A 445 -25.51 8.66 -2.84
C GLU A 445 -24.21 9.24 -3.45
N THR A 446 -23.10 8.57 -3.12
CA THR A 446 -21.80 8.56 -3.83
C THR A 446 -21.17 9.91 -4.25
N PHE A 447 -20.21 10.41 -3.44
CA PHE A 447 -19.30 11.50 -3.84
C PHE A 447 -17.94 11.02 -4.36
N VAL A 448 -17.41 11.72 -5.36
CA VAL A 448 -16.04 11.55 -5.84
C VAL A 448 -15.07 12.37 -4.98
N VAL A 449 -14.15 11.70 -4.28
CA VAL A 449 -12.98 12.33 -3.65
C VAL A 449 -11.87 12.39 -4.69
N ILE A 450 -11.36 13.60 -4.99
CA ILE A 450 -10.30 13.80 -5.98
C ILE A 450 -9.04 14.30 -5.27
N GLY A 451 -7.92 13.58 -5.46
CA GLY A 451 -6.59 14.01 -5.04
C GLY A 451 -5.83 14.63 -6.20
N TYR A 452 -5.18 15.77 -5.98
CA TYR A 452 -4.52 16.52 -7.06
C TYR A 452 -3.03 16.15 -7.21
N PHE A 453 -2.73 15.19 -8.09
CA PHE A 453 -1.39 14.98 -8.64
C PHE A 453 -1.47 14.61 -10.13
N GLY A 454 -0.71 15.32 -10.97
CA GLY A 454 -0.39 14.96 -12.37
C GLY A 454 -1.55 14.39 -13.20
N GLY A 455 -2.40 15.25 -13.74
CA GLY A 455 -3.72 14.89 -14.26
C GLY A 455 -3.82 13.66 -15.17
N GLN A 456 -4.64 12.69 -14.74
CA GLN A 456 -5.56 11.90 -15.55
C GLN A 456 -6.67 11.35 -14.62
N LEU A 457 -7.93 11.44 -15.03
CA LEU A 457 -9.11 10.99 -14.27
C LEU A 457 -9.72 9.75 -14.94
N ALA A 458 -10.00 8.71 -14.15
CA ALA A 458 -10.70 7.51 -14.59
C ALA A 458 -12.15 7.48 -14.05
N THR A 459 -13.03 6.72 -14.71
CA THR A 459 -14.47 6.66 -14.40
C THR A 459 -14.88 5.30 -13.87
N GLN A 460 -15.41 5.23 -12.64
CA GLN A 460 -16.00 4.02 -12.07
C GLN A 460 -17.45 3.83 -12.54
N LYS A 461 -17.88 2.57 -12.71
CA LYS A 461 -19.27 2.17 -12.98
C LYS A 461 -19.95 1.73 -11.68
N ASP A 462 -21.24 2.06 -11.54
CA ASP A 462 -22.05 1.70 -10.38
C ASP A 462 -22.58 0.26 -10.44
N GLY A 463 -22.82 -0.31 -9.26
CA GLY A 463 -23.39 -1.64 -9.08
C GLY A 463 -23.66 -1.93 -7.61
N GLY A 464 -24.81 -1.49 -7.10
CA GLY A 464 -25.24 -1.74 -5.71
C GLY A 464 -26.71 -2.18 -5.65
N ARG A 465 -27.00 -3.20 -4.85
CA ARG A 465 -28.34 -3.51 -4.34
C ARG A 465 -28.26 -3.57 -2.82
N ILE A 466 -29.25 -2.96 -2.17
CA ILE A 466 -29.42 -2.96 -0.71
C ILE A 466 -30.55 -3.94 -0.36
N CYS A 467 -30.36 -4.71 0.71
CA CYS A 467 -31.46 -5.26 1.51
C CYS A 467 -31.14 -5.00 3.00
N ALA A 468 -32.19 -4.82 3.80
CA ALA A 468 -32.12 -4.32 5.18
C ALA A 468 -32.95 -5.20 6.13
N GLN A 469 -32.96 -4.83 7.43
CA GLN A 469 -33.78 -5.37 8.55
C GLN A 469 -33.24 -6.66 9.22
N VAL A 470 -33.40 -6.92 10.53
CA VAL A 470 -33.96 -6.13 11.67
C VAL A 470 -33.41 -6.64 13.04
N ASP A 471 -33.66 -5.86 14.10
CA ASP A 471 -33.31 -5.97 15.54
C ASP A 471 -33.40 -7.34 16.26
N ALA A 472 -32.61 -7.54 17.35
CA ALA A 472 -33.11 -7.41 18.75
C ALA A 472 -32.19 -7.92 19.91
N ALA A 473 -32.23 -7.20 21.04
CA ALA A 473 -32.15 -7.64 22.46
C ALA A 473 -30.93 -8.35 23.11
N LEU A 474 -30.14 -7.58 23.91
CA LEU A 474 -30.03 -7.56 25.41
C LEU A 474 -29.78 -8.86 26.26
N PRO A 475 -29.32 -8.80 27.54
CA PRO A 475 -28.03 -9.39 27.94
C PRO A 475 -28.10 -10.38 29.13
N CYS A 476 -26.95 -10.94 29.53
CA CYS A 476 -26.77 -11.50 30.89
C CYS A 476 -25.38 -11.25 31.49
N PHE A 477 -25.35 -11.06 32.82
CA PHE A 477 -24.17 -10.86 33.66
C PHE A 477 -23.50 -12.20 34.04
N GLY A 478 -22.20 -12.17 34.35
CA GLY A 478 -21.48 -13.33 34.89
C GLY A 478 -20.09 -13.00 35.42
N PHE A 479 -20.00 -12.40 36.61
CA PHE A 479 -18.73 -12.27 37.34
C PHE A 479 -18.30 -13.64 37.89
N PHE A 480 -17.04 -14.03 37.71
CA PHE A 480 -16.34 -14.85 38.69
C PHE A 480 -14.86 -14.45 38.79
N VAL A 481 -14.42 -14.20 40.02
CA VAL A 481 -13.02 -13.99 40.39
C VAL A 481 -12.51 -15.30 40.98
N PHE A 482 -11.33 -15.75 40.54
CA PHE A 482 -10.46 -16.57 41.38
C PHE A 482 -9.01 -16.12 41.23
N SER A 483 -8.31 -16.09 42.35
CA SER A 483 -6.90 -15.70 42.47
C SER A 483 -6.06 -16.90 42.93
N ALA A 484 -4.75 -16.67 43.06
CA ALA A 484 -3.71 -17.57 43.59
C ALA A 484 -3.22 -18.64 42.59
N LEU A 485 -1.95 -19.06 42.55
CA LEU A 485 -0.60 -18.59 42.98
C LEU A 485 0.32 -19.81 42.80
N TRP A 486 1.64 -19.61 42.88
CA TRP A 486 2.69 -20.64 42.92
C TRP A 486 2.99 -21.44 41.64
N ALA A 487 4.20 -21.99 41.46
CA ALA A 487 5.54 -21.58 41.92
C ALA A 487 6.60 -22.50 41.29
N SER A 488 7.78 -21.94 41.01
CA SER A 488 9.10 -22.60 41.01
C SER A 488 9.41 -23.76 40.04
N ALA A 489 10.61 -23.68 39.46
CA ALA A 489 11.25 -24.73 38.67
C ALA A 489 11.68 -25.95 39.54
N PRO A 490 12.28 -26.97 38.92
CA PRO A 490 13.71 -27.13 39.25
C PRO A 490 14.67 -27.31 38.05
N ASP A 491 15.90 -26.85 38.31
CA ASP A 491 17.14 -27.12 37.57
C ASP A 491 17.52 -28.61 37.61
N SER A 492 18.10 -29.15 36.52
CA SER A 492 18.76 -30.45 36.55
C SER A 492 19.99 -30.50 35.65
N LYS A 493 21.16 -30.47 36.28
CA LYS A 493 22.49 -30.62 35.67
C LYS A 493 22.84 -32.08 35.31
N GLN A 494 23.88 -32.18 34.48
CA GLN A 494 24.85 -33.29 34.37
C GLN A 494 24.37 -34.64 33.82
N ARG A 495 24.88 -34.96 32.61
CA ARG A 495 25.35 -36.32 32.28
C ARG A 495 26.72 -36.30 31.61
N ARG A 496 27.68 -36.99 32.23
CA ARG A 496 28.83 -37.61 31.54
C ARG A 496 28.39 -39.01 31.09
N HIS A 497 28.80 -39.49 29.92
CA HIS A 497 29.73 -40.64 29.81
C HIS A 497 30.05 -41.08 28.38
N ASN A 498 31.26 -41.63 28.24
CA ASN A 498 31.70 -42.72 27.36
C ASN A 498 31.46 -42.64 25.84
N ARG A 499 32.57 -42.41 25.11
CA ARG A 499 32.75 -42.96 23.76
C ARG A 499 33.08 -44.45 23.87
N GLY A 500 32.16 -45.32 23.46
CA GLY A 500 32.42 -46.72 23.15
C GLY A 500 32.37 -46.93 21.64
N ALA A 501 33.34 -47.65 21.07
CA ALA A 501 33.32 -48.00 19.65
C ALA A 501 32.27 -49.09 19.40
N GLY A 502 31.11 -48.69 18.86
CA GLY A 502 30.04 -49.60 18.42
C GLY A 502 29.97 -49.63 16.91
N GLY A 503 29.98 -50.83 16.31
CA GLY A 503 29.76 -50.98 14.87
C GLY A 503 28.34 -50.54 14.49
N SER A 504 28.24 -49.65 13.51
CA SER A 504 26.94 -49.14 13.02
C SER A 504 26.13 -50.24 12.35
N ARG A 505 25.13 -50.78 13.05
CA ARG A 505 24.00 -51.42 12.39
C ARG A 505 23.12 -50.29 11.86
N ARG A 506 22.95 -50.22 10.54
CA ARG A 506 21.92 -49.34 9.94
C ARG A 506 20.56 -49.74 10.55
N PRO A 507 19.73 -48.79 11.03
CA PRO A 507 18.37 -49.11 11.45
C PRO A 507 17.59 -49.70 10.27
N GLU A 508 16.76 -50.70 10.56
CA GLU A 508 15.93 -51.35 9.54
C GLU A 508 14.75 -50.41 9.19
N GLY A 509 14.46 -50.25 7.89
CA GLY A 509 13.57 -49.19 7.39
C GLY A 509 12.14 -49.19 7.95
N ALA A 510 11.69 -50.31 8.52
CA ALA A 510 10.39 -50.43 9.19
C ALA A 510 10.21 -49.46 10.36
N GLU A 511 11.29 -49.06 11.06
CA GLU A 511 11.19 -48.08 12.15
C GLU A 511 10.84 -46.68 11.61
N VAL A 512 11.37 -46.30 10.45
CA VAL A 512 11.08 -44.99 9.82
C VAL A 512 9.66 -44.96 9.28
N GLU A 513 9.20 -46.00 8.58
CA GLU A 513 7.80 -46.10 8.14
C GLU A 513 6.82 -45.99 9.33
N SER A 514 7.11 -46.65 10.46
CA SER A 514 6.26 -46.57 11.66
C SER A 514 6.23 -45.18 12.33
N ARG A 515 7.25 -44.34 12.13
CA ARG A 515 7.29 -42.96 12.64
C ARG A 515 6.60 -41.96 11.71
N LEU A 516 6.50 -42.32 10.42
CA LEU A 516 5.83 -41.54 9.39
C LEU A 516 4.34 -41.91 9.23
N ASP A 517 3.82 -42.85 10.04
CA ASP A 517 2.39 -43.21 10.12
C ASP A 517 1.58 -42.11 10.83
N ARG A 518 1.49 -40.95 10.17
CA ARG A 518 0.71 -39.78 10.56
C ARG A 518 -0.61 -39.76 9.78
N PRO A 519 -1.71 -39.23 10.35
CA PRO A 519 -2.94 -39.04 9.58
C PRO A 519 -2.65 -38.22 8.32
N LEU A 520 -3.15 -38.66 7.17
CA LEU A 520 -2.98 -37.89 5.94
C LEU A 520 -3.71 -36.56 6.06
N PRO A 521 -3.11 -35.44 5.62
CA PRO A 521 -3.85 -34.19 5.47
C PRO A 521 -4.95 -34.42 4.44
N ARG A 522 -6.15 -33.88 4.68
CA ARG A 522 -7.30 -34.00 3.75
C ARG A 522 -7.11 -33.03 2.59
N VAL A 523 -6.13 -33.31 1.73
CA VAL A 523 -5.81 -32.56 0.51
C VAL A 523 -6.17 -33.41 -0.69
N TYR A 524 -7.09 -32.91 -1.50
CA TYR A 524 -7.52 -33.51 -2.76
C TYR A 524 -7.03 -32.64 -3.93
N VAL A 525 -6.88 -33.25 -5.10
CA VAL A 525 -6.35 -32.59 -6.31
C VAL A 525 -7.41 -32.65 -7.39
N ASP A 526 -7.70 -31.48 -7.97
CA ASP A 526 -8.71 -31.20 -9.00
C ASP A 526 -10.17 -31.45 -8.55
N GLU A 527 -10.52 -32.61 -8.03
CA GLU A 527 -11.85 -32.93 -7.47
C GLU A 527 -11.76 -33.74 -6.17
N ILE A 528 -12.84 -33.74 -5.37
CA ILE A 528 -12.98 -34.68 -4.24
C ILE A 528 -13.40 -36.04 -4.80
N PRO A 529 -12.76 -37.16 -4.43
CA PRO A 529 -13.12 -38.48 -4.91
C PRO A 529 -14.59 -38.82 -4.65
N SER A 530 -15.32 -39.17 -5.71
CA SER A 530 -16.74 -39.56 -5.63
C SER A 530 -16.98 -40.86 -4.84
N SER A 531 -15.93 -41.58 -4.45
CA SER A 531 -15.98 -42.73 -3.52
C SER A 531 -15.89 -42.35 -2.04
N ASP A 532 -15.37 -41.16 -1.71
CA ASP A 532 -15.42 -40.58 -0.35
C ASP A 532 -16.78 -39.89 -0.09
N ALA A 533 -17.75 -40.07 -0.99
CA ALA A 533 -19.08 -39.47 -0.95
C ALA A 533 -20.02 -40.08 0.12
N ASN A 534 -19.57 -40.09 1.37
CA ASN A 534 -20.42 -39.75 2.52
C ASN A 534 -20.34 -38.23 2.81
N LEU A 535 -20.24 -37.43 1.73
CA LEU A 535 -20.54 -36.01 1.73
C LEU A 535 -22.05 -35.76 1.52
N ASP A 536 -22.90 -36.76 1.82
CA ASP A 536 -24.37 -36.70 1.91
C ASP A 536 -24.82 -35.83 3.12
N GLY A 537 -24.33 -34.60 3.21
CA GLY A 537 -24.63 -33.66 4.30
C GLY A 537 -23.90 -33.91 5.63
N SER A 538 -22.82 -34.71 5.64
CA SER A 538 -22.07 -35.04 6.88
C SER A 538 -20.59 -34.64 6.91
N ALA A 539 -20.15 -33.71 6.05
CA ALA A 539 -18.84 -33.12 6.21
C ALA A 539 -18.80 -32.32 7.54
N GLU A 540 -18.00 -32.72 8.53
CA GLU A 540 -17.87 -31.91 9.76
C GLU A 540 -16.96 -30.69 9.56
N LEU A 541 -16.22 -30.63 8.45
CA LEU A 541 -15.18 -29.64 8.18
C LEU A 541 -15.49 -28.83 6.92
N PRO A 542 -15.16 -27.52 6.89
CA PRO A 542 -15.22 -26.72 5.68
C PRO A 542 -14.22 -27.22 4.62
N ILE A 543 -14.54 -26.97 3.34
CA ILE A 543 -13.72 -27.34 2.19
C ILE A 543 -13.22 -26.06 1.51
N LEU A 544 -11.90 -25.84 1.51
CA LEU A 544 -11.23 -24.74 0.82
C LEU A 544 -10.76 -25.18 -0.57
N TYR A 545 -11.40 -24.65 -1.61
CA TYR A 545 -10.90 -24.69 -2.98
C TYR A 545 -9.88 -23.56 -3.17
N ARG A 546 -8.63 -23.91 -3.48
CA ARG A 546 -7.56 -22.94 -3.70
C ARG A 546 -6.70 -23.31 -4.91
N ASP A 547 -6.07 -22.30 -5.48
CA ASP A 547 -5.17 -22.42 -6.62
C ASP A 547 -4.01 -23.41 -6.36
N LYS A 548 -3.94 -24.44 -7.20
CA LYS A 548 -2.94 -25.50 -7.24
C LYS A 548 -1.53 -24.99 -7.48
N GLU A 549 -1.37 -23.86 -8.17
CA GLU A 549 -0.07 -23.25 -8.43
C GLU A 549 0.36 -22.24 -7.36
N CYS A 550 -0.48 -21.95 -6.35
CA CYS A 550 -0.27 -20.95 -5.31
C CYS A 550 0.05 -19.51 -5.82
N ILE A 551 -0.25 -19.21 -7.08
CA ILE A 551 -0.09 -17.88 -7.67
C ILE A 551 -1.20 -16.92 -7.22
N CYS A 552 -2.41 -17.40 -6.96
CA CYS A 552 -3.56 -16.58 -6.58
C CYS A 552 -3.39 -15.94 -5.20
N ALA A 553 -3.26 -14.60 -5.15
CA ALA A 553 -3.08 -13.87 -3.89
C ALA A 553 -4.32 -13.94 -2.98
N SER A 554 -5.52 -13.90 -3.57
CA SER A 554 -6.79 -14.10 -2.89
C SER A 554 -6.90 -15.49 -2.24
N SER A 555 -6.41 -16.53 -2.92
CA SER A 555 -6.37 -17.89 -2.37
C SER A 555 -5.47 -17.98 -1.14
N GLN A 556 -4.30 -17.35 -1.19
CA GLN A 556 -3.39 -17.31 -0.03
C GLN A 556 -3.93 -16.44 1.12
N THR A 557 -4.71 -15.40 0.84
CA THR A 557 -5.39 -14.59 1.87
C THR A 557 -6.35 -15.44 2.70
N VAL A 558 -7.19 -16.25 2.04
CA VAL A 558 -8.15 -17.15 2.71
C VAL A 558 -7.44 -18.30 3.43
N TRP A 559 -6.42 -18.88 2.79
CA TRP A 559 -5.61 -19.94 3.41
C TRP A 559 -4.93 -19.44 4.70
N LEU A 560 -4.22 -18.31 4.66
CA LEU A 560 -3.58 -17.71 5.83
C LEU A 560 -4.59 -17.37 6.93
N ALA A 561 -5.79 -16.91 6.57
CA ALA A 561 -6.85 -16.66 7.54
C ALA A 561 -7.28 -17.95 8.27
N MET A 562 -7.58 -19.03 7.54
CA MET A 562 -7.95 -20.31 8.14
C MET A 562 -6.86 -20.87 9.06
N GLU A 563 -5.60 -20.79 8.61
CA GLU A 563 -4.43 -21.25 9.37
C GLU A 563 -4.23 -20.42 10.64
N CYS A 564 -4.28 -19.08 10.56
CA CYS A 564 -4.12 -18.19 11.72
C CYS A 564 -5.19 -18.44 12.79
N LYS A 565 -6.41 -18.79 12.40
CA LYS A 565 -7.48 -19.17 13.35
C LYS A 565 -7.43 -20.62 13.80
N ASN A 566 -6.45 -21.41 13.34
CA ASN A 566 -6.34 -22.84 13.62
C ASN A 566 -7.69 -23.56 13.39
N ILE A 567 -8.24 -23.40 12.19
CA ILE A 567 -9.43 -24.10 11.71
C ILE A 567 -8.98 -25.38 11.03
N ASP A 568 -9.63 -26.50 11.33
CA ASP A 568 -9.47 -27.74 10.58
C ASP A 568 -10.34 -27.67 9.31
N TYR A 569 -9.76 -27.96 8.15
CA TYR A 569 -10.45 -27.88 6.87
C TYR A 569 -9.90 -28.90 5.87
N ILE A 570 -10.70 -29.20 4.85
CA ILE A 570 -10.31 -30.00 3.69
C ILE A 570 -9.78 -29.03 2.61
N THR A 571 -8.65 -29.35 1.98
CA THR A 571 -8.14 -28.57 0.83
C THR A 571 -8.50 -29.28 -0.47
N VAL A 572 -8.97 -28.55 -1.47
CA VAL A 572 -9.01 -28.99 -2.87
C VAL A 572 -8.12 -28.06 -3.67
N LEU A 573 -7.07 -28.61 -4.28
CA LEU A 573 -6.16 -27.88 -5.15
C LEU A 573 -6.67 -27.93 -6.58
N VAL A 574 -7.13 -26.78 -7.11
CA VAL A 574 -7.64 -26.69 -8.49
C VAL A 574 -6.74 -25.82 -9.35
N SER A 575 -6.56 -26.23 -10.61
CA SER A 575 -5.88 -25.42 -11.62
C SER A 575 -6.72 -24.18 -11.95
N LYS A 576 -6.10 -22.99 -11.91
CA LYS A 576 -6.76 -21.73 -12.29
C LYS A 576 -7.17 -21.68 -13.78
N GLU A 577 -6.59 -22.56 -14.61
CA GLU A 577 -6.96 -22.69 -16.03
C GLU A 577 -8.27 -23.47 -16.20
N ASP A 578 -8.61 -24.33 -15.23
CA ASP A 578 -9.80 -25.20 -15.25
C ASP A 578 -10.96 -24.66 -14.41
N ASP A 579 -10.69 -24.06 -13.24
CA ASP A 579 -11.69 -23.36 -12.41
C ASP A 579 -11.21 -21.93 -12.07
N GLN A 580 -11.98 -20.93 -12.52
CA GLN A 580 -11.70 -19.52 -12.27
C GLN A 580 -12.18 -19.04 -10.89
N ARG A 581 -12.94 -19.87 -10.15
CA ARG A 581 -13.67 -19.49 -8.92
C ARG A 581 -12.88 -19.67 -7.63
N VAL A 582 -11.56 -19.44 -7.67
CA VAL A 582 -10.68 -19.53 -6.49
C VAL A 582 -10.32 -18.15 -5.91
N PRO A 583 -10.38 -17.95 -4.59
CA PRO A 583 -10.79 -18.90 -3.55
C PRO A 583 -12.30 -19.15 -3.49
N ARG A 584 -12.68 -20.37 -3.08
CA ARG A 584 -14.04 -20.71 -2.65
C ARG A 584 -14.00 -21.56 -1.39
N VAL A 585 -14.93 -21.34 -0.47
CA VAL A 585 -15.12 -22.19 0.71
C VAL A 585 -16.53 -22.76 0.70
N VAL A 586 -16.64 -24.08 0.73
CA VAL A 586 -17.91 -24.77 0.98
C VAL A 586 -18.01 -25.04 2.48
N TRP A 587 -19.10 -24.58 3.10
CA TRP A 587 -19.36 -24.71 4.52
C TRP A 587 -20.23 -25.93 4.82
N PRO A 588 -19.98 -26.65 5.92
CA PRO A 588 -20.67 -27.91 6.23
C PRO A 588 -22.15 -27.75 6.60
N ASP A 589 -22.57 -26.55 6.99
CA ASP A 589 -23.88 -26.22 7.52
C ASP A 589 -24.75 -25.35 6.58
N CYS A 590 -24.32 -25.18 5.33
CA CYS A 590 -25.09 -24.48 4.30
C CYS A 590 -25.75 -25.49 3.35
N ASP A 591 -27.08 -25.52 3.30
CA ASP A 591 -27.81 -26.26 2.25
C ASP A 591 -27.38 -25.75 0.85
N ASP A 592 -27.02 -26.65 -0.05
CA ASP A 592 -26.26 -26.38 -1.29
C ASP A 592 -26.88 -25.33 -2.22
N ASP A 593 -28.20 -25.15 -2.21
CA ASP A 593 -28.93 -24.28 -3.14
C ASP A 593 -28.79 -22.76 -2.85
N VAL A 594 -28.33 -22.37 -1.65
CA VAL A 594 -28.11 -20.94 -1.28
C VAL A 594 -26.72 -20.72 -0.68
N ALA A 595 -25.80 -21.68 -0.88
CA ALA A 595 -24.44 -21.60 -0.38
C ALA A 595 -23.80 -20.24 -0.73
N THR A 596 -23.31 -19.55 0.30
CA THR A 596 -22.67 -18.22 0.23
C THR A 596 -21.27 -18.31 -0.38
N ASN A 597 -21.21 -18.86 -1.60
CA ASN A 597 -20.07 -19.03 -2.49
C ASN A 597 -19.57 -17.67 -2.99
N SER A 598 -19.20 -16.80 -2.06
CA SER A 598 -18.44 -15.62 -2.41
C SER A 598 -17.06 -16.08 -2.88
N GLU A 599 -16.71 -15.69 -4.09
CA GLU A 599 -15.35 -15.83 -4.65
C GLU A 599 -14.44 -14.69 -4.14
N HIS A 600 -15.02 -13.74 -3.38
CA HIS A 600 -14.33 -12.54 -2.92
C HIS A 600 -13.71 -12.79 -1.53
N ALA A 601 -12.38 -12.93 -1.49
CA ALA A 601 -11.63 -13.30 -0.28
C ALA A 601 -11.98 -12.48 0.98
N ILE A 602 -12.29 -11.19 0.84
CA ILE A 602 -12.66 -10.33 1.98
C ILE A 602 -13.97 -10.80 2.62
N GLU A 603 -14.97 -11.18 1.84
CA GLU A 603 -16.25 -11.70 2.34
C GLU A 603 -16.06 -13.09 2.96
N ILE A 604 -15.19 -13.93 2.38
CA ILE A 604 -14.81 -15.22 2.99
C ILE A 604 -14.14 -14.99 4.37
N LEU A 605 -13.27 -13.98 4.52
CA LEU A 605 -12.67 -13.63 5.81
C LEU A 605 -13.72 -13.14 6.83
N GLU A 606 -14.75 -12.42 6.39
CA GLU A 606 -15.88 -12.05 7.24
C GLU A 606 -16.71 -13.27 7.66
N GLN A 607 -16.97 -14.21 6.74
CA GLN A 607 -17.62 -15.48 7.05
C GLN A 607 -16.79 -16.31 8.04
N ILE A 608 -15.47 -16.42 7.85
CA ILE A 608 -14.56 -17.10 8.79
C ILE A 608 -14.64 -16.47 10.18
N GLN A 609 -14.61 -15.14 10.31
CA GLN A 609 -14.70 -14.48 11.61
C GLN A 609 -16.10 -14.59 12.25
N ALA A 610 -17.17 -14.66 11.45
CA ALA A 610 -18.53 -14.84 11.94
C ALA A 610 -18.77 -16.29 12.42
N ARG A 611 -18.22 -17.28 11.73
CA ARG A 611 -18.35 -18.72 12.05
C ARG A 611 -17.42 -19.17 13.17
N TYR A 612 -16.24 -18.55 13.30
CA TYR A 612 -15.27 -18.84 14.35
C TYR A 612 -14.96 -17.58 15.18
N PRO A 613 -15.95 -17.05 15.93
CA PRO A 613 -15.80 -15.83 16.70
C PRO A 613 -14.82 -15.99 17.87
N ASP A 614 -14.82 -17.16 18.51
CA ASP A 614 -14.07 -17.47 19.74
C ASP A 614 -12.65 -18.01 19.48
N LYS A 615 -12.28 -18.23 18.20
CA LYS A 615 -10.89 -18.59 17.84
C LYS A 615 -10.06 -17.34 17.60
N ASP A 616 -8.99 -17.17 18.37
CA ASP A 616 -7.98 -16.14 18.10
C ASP A 616 -7.21 -16.44 16.79
N PRO A 617 -6.68 -15.41 16.10
CA PRO A 617 -6.81 -14.00 16.40
C PRO A 617 -8.16 -13.42 15.94
N PRO A 618 -8.67 -12.36 16.58
CA PRO A 618 -9.79 -11.59 16.06
C PRO A 618 -9.36 -10.81 14.81
N PHE A 619 -9.90 -11.18 13.65
CA PHE A 619 -9.55 -10.59 12.34
C PHE A 619 -9.93 -9.10 12.21
N TYR A 620 -11.04 -8.74 12.85
CA TYR A 620 -11.61 -7.40 12.90
C TYR A 620 -11.63 -6.96 14.37
N PRO A 621 -10.46 -6.78 15.00
CA PRO A 621 -10.40 -6.48 16.42
C PRO A 621 -11.04 -5.12 16.65
N LYS A 622 -11.90 -5.03 17.68
CA LYS A 622 -12.51 -3.77 18.13
C LYS A 622 -11.47 -2.94 18.91
N LEU A 623 -10.36 -2.61 18.24
CA LEU A 623 -9.22 -1.79 18.71
C LEU A 623 -9.73 -0.47 19.31
N SER A 624 -10.76 0.10 18.71
CA SER A 624 -11.64 1.13 19.29
C SER A 624 -12.85 1.33 18.37
N ALA A 625 -13.93 1.98 18.83
CA ALA A 625 -15.23 1.92 18.13
C ALA A 625 -15.26 2.51 16.69
N ALA A 626 -14.70 3.69 16.42
CA ALA A 626 -15.08 4.52 15.26
C ALA A 626 -14.52 4.16 13.86
N VAL A 627 -13.60 3.22 13.77
CA VAL A 627 -13.06 2.68 12.51
C VAL A 627 -12.61 1.27 12.82
N ASP A 628 -13.15 0.31 12.10
CA ASP A 628 -12.50 -0.98 11.94
C ASP A 628 -11.20 -0.74 11.14
N ALA A 629 -10.07 -0.64 11.86
CA ALA A 629 -8.77 -0.34 11.29
C ALA A 629 -8.38 -1.39 10.23
N SER A 630 -8.78 -2.64 10.47
CA SER A 630 -8.56 -3.76 9.56
C SER A 630 -9.33 -3.55 8.26
N ARG A 631 -10.66 -3.37 8.31
CA ARG A 631 -11.47 -3.05 7.12
C ARG A 631 -11.01 -1.76 6.41
N CYS A 632 -10.63 -0.72 7.13
CA CYS A 632 -10.13 0.50 6.48
C CYS A 632 -8.77 0.34 5.82
N ASN A 633 -7.85 -0.46 6.38
CA ASN A 633 -6.58 -0.76 5.75
C ASN A 633 -6.75 -1.75 4.57
N ILE A 634 -7.70 -2.67 4.63
CA ILE A 634 -8.13 -3.49 3.49
C ILE A 634 -8.65 -2.60 2.35
N MET A 635 -9.62 -1.72 2.63
CA MET A 635 -10.20 -0.81 1.63
C MET A 635 -9.22 0.26 1.10
N ARG A 636 -8.09 0.49 1.78
CA ARG A 636 -7.00 1.35 1.30
C ARG A 636 -6.16 0.69 0.20
N LEU A 637 -6.06 -0.65 0.16
CA LEU A 637 -5.14 -1.38 -0.73
C LEU A 637 -5.26 -0.95 -2.21
N PRO A 638 -6.46 -0.87 -2.83
CA PRO A 638 -6.59 -0.42 -4.23
C PRO A 638 -6.29 1.07 -4.46
N GLY A 639 -6.34 1.89 -3.41
CA GLY A 639 -6.07 3.33 -3.48
C GLY A 639 -4.60 3.69 -3.29
N VAL A 640 -3.89 2.88 -2.49
CA VAL A 640 -2.48 3.02 -2.08
C VAL A 640 -1.53 2.30 -3.04
N MET A 641 -1.86 1.07 -3.45
CA MET A 641 -1.05 0.35 -4.43
C MET A 641 -1.12 1.04 -5.81
N PRO A 642 -0.12 0.86 -6.69
CA PRO A 642 -0.05 1.56 -7.96
C PRO A 642 -1.30 1.39 -8.83
N ARG A 643 -1.93 2.51 -9.18
CA ARG A 643 -3.17 2.57 -9.96
C ARG A 643 -2.93 2.24 -11.44
N ASN A 644 -3.97 1.78 -12.12
CA ASN A 644 -3.95 1.38 -13.54
C ASN A 644 -2.94 0.26 -13.84
N SER A 645 -2.74 -0.65 -12.88
CA SER A 645 -2.00 -1.90 -13.08
C SER A 645 -2.86 -2.90 -13.86
N ASP A 646 -2.23 -3.79 -14.64
CA ASP A 646 -2.94 -4.80 -15.44
C ASP A 646 -3.66 -5.81 -14.53
N PRO A 647 -5.01 -5.88 -14.54
CA PRO A 647 -5.75 -6.83 -13.70
C PRO A 647 -5.42 -8.29 -14.04
N ASN A 648 -5.06 -8.59 -15.29
CA ASN A 648 -4.74 -9.95 -15.75
C ASN A 648 -3.40 -10.46 -15.20
N LEU A 649 -2.53 -9.55 -14.74
CA LEU A 649 -1.19 -9.88 -14.21
C LEU A 649 -1.11 -9.75 -12.68
N LEU A 650 -2.20 -9.41 -11.98
CA LEU A 650 -2.15 -9.18 -10.52
C LEU A 650 -1.73 -10.40 -9.70
N ASP A 651 -2.06 -11.63 -10.11
CA ASP A 651 -1.62 -12.83 -9.40
C ASP A 651 -0.16 -13.21 -9.69
N LEU A 652 0.34 -12.91 -10.89
CA LEU A 652 1.69 -13.28 -11.34
C LEU A 652 2.74 -12.22 -10.99
N ALA A 653 2.39 -10.94 -11.09
CA ALA A 653 3.29 -9.78 -10.96
C ALA A 653 2.52 -8.55 -10.41
N PRO A 654 2.01 -8.60 -9.17
CA PRO A 654 1.13 -7.58 -8.61
C PRO A 654 1.70 -6.17 -8.70
N TYR A 655 0.96 -5.29 -9.37
CA TYR A 655 1.22 -3.87 -9.51
C TYR A 655 2.53 -3.46 -10.21
N LEU A 656 3.14 -4.33 -11.03
CA LEU A 656 4.39 -4.03 -11.75
C LEU A 656 4.17 -3.54 -13.19
N PHE A 657 3.10 -4.00 -13.84
CA PHE A 657 2.80 -3.75 -15.24
C PHE A 657 1.42 -3.12 -15.41
N ARG A 658 1.23 -2.42 -16.54
CA ARG A 658 -0.03 -1.77 -16.92
C ARG A 658 -0.58 -2.44 -18.18
N GLU A 659 -1.90 -2.35 -18.37
CA GLU A 659 -2.60 -3.03 -19.47
C GLU A 659 -2.09 -2.58 -20.85
N ASP A 660 -1.67 -1.31 -20.95
CA ASP A 660 -1.07 -0.64 -22.12
C ASP A 660 0.37 -1.08 -22.47
N GLY A 661 0.91 -2.11 -21.81
CA GLY A 661 2.27 -2.60 -22.06
C GLY A 661 3.37 -1.69 -21.50
N THR A 662 3.05 -0.68 -20.68
CA THR A 662 4.04 0.13 -19.96
C THR A 662 4.28 -0.40 -18.54
N LYS A 663 5.49 -0.19 -18.01
CA LYS A 663 5.79 -0.44 -16.59
C LYS A 663 5.05 0.56 -15.72
N VAL A 664 4.69 0.13 -14.51
CA VAL A 664 4.36 1.08 -13.45
C VAL A 664 5.60 1.94 -13.14
N GLN A 665 5.40 3.25 -13.03
CA GLN A 665 6.53 4.17 -12.83
C GLN A 665 7.10 4.04 -11.41
N LYS A 666 8.43 4.14 -11.29
CA LYS A 666 9.15 4.18 -10.00
C LYS A 666 8.48 5.08 -8.96
N SER A 667 8.06 6.29 -9.36
CA SER A 667 7.43 7.26 -8.46
C SER A 667 6.15 6.72 -7.83
N SER A 668 5.35 5.93 -8.57
CA SER A 668 4.16 5.29 -8.05
C SER A 668 4.52 4.25 -6.98
N HIS A 669 5.50 3.38 -7.25
CA HIS A 669 5.96 2.41 -6.24
C HIS A 669 6.53 3.07 -4.97
N THR A 670 7.28 4.18 -5.11
CA THR A 670 7.77 4.94 -3.96
C THR A 670 6.63 5.58 -3.17
N VAL A 671 5.66 6.20 -3.83
CA VAL A 671 4.48 6.77 -3.16
C VAL A 671 3.69 5.68 -2.43
N SER A 672 3.44 4.53 -3.06
CA SER A 672 2.77 3.40 -2.40
C SER A 672 3.50 2.93 -1.15
N LEU A 673 4.84 2.82 -1.19
CA LEU A 673 5.62 2.40 -0.02
C LEU A 673 5.71 3.48 1.07
N GLU A 674 5.74 4.77 0.69
CA GLU A 674 5.62 5.88 1.63
C GLU A 674 4.21 5.92 2.29
N GLU A 675 3.14 5.65 1.55
CA GLU A 675 1.78 5.57 2.07
C GLU A 675 1.56 4.35 2.98
N ILE A 676 2.16 3.18 2.70
CA ILE A 676 2.09 2.01 3.60
C ILE A 676 2.87 2.29 4.90
N GLU A 677 4.02 2.95 4.83
CA GLU A 677 4.76 3.40 6.02
C GLU A 677 3.90 4.36 6.86
N GLU A 678 3.27 5.37 6.25
CA GLU A 678 2.33 6.28 6.93
C GLU A 678 1.11 5.56 7.52
N MET A 679 0.59 4.52 6.85
CA MET A 679 -0.48 3.67 7.38
C MET A 679 -0.06 2.91 8.64
N GLN A 680 1.17 2.39 8.69
CA GLN A 680 1.68 1.71 9.90
C GLN A 680 1.95 2.73 11.02
N GLU A 681 2.49 3.91 10.70
CA GLU A 681 2.68 4.99 11.68
C GLU A 681 1.36 5.47 12.32
N GLU A 682 0.22 5.37 11.61
CA GLU A 682 -1.11 5.70 12.15
C GLU A 682 -1.49 4.78 13.34
N TYR A 683 -1.02 3.54 13.34
CA TYR A 683 -1.30 2.51 14.35
C TYR A 683 -0.07 2.14 15.19
N TYR A 684 0.68 3.16 15.63
CA TYR A 684 1.93 3.17 16.42
C TYR A 684 2.07 2.23 17.66
N LEU A 685 1.09 1.38 17.94
CA LEU A 685 1.09 0.45 19.07
C LEU A 685 1.89 -0.84 18.82
N GLY A 686 2.17 -1.22 17.57
CA GLY A 686 2.93 -2.43 17.23
C GLY A 686 3.37 -2.51 15.76
N SER A 687 3.82 -3.69 15.33
CA SER A 687 4.48 -3.92 14.03
C SER A 687 3.63 -4.62 12.97
N TYR A 688 2.35 -4.86 13.23
CA TYR A 688 1.35 -5.28 12.24
C TYR A 688 0.61 -4.06 11.68
N LEU A 689 -0.06 -4.20 10.52
CA LEU A 689 -0.72 -3.08 9.82
C LEU A 689 -1.77 -2.35 10.68
N CYS A 690 -2.32 -2.99 11.70
CA CYS A 690 -3.31 -2.41 12.61
C CYS A 690 -2.84 -2.34 14.08
N GLY A 691 -1.53 -2.53 14.35
CA GLY A 691 -0.94 -2.39 15.68
C GLY A 691 -0.20 -3.63 16.17
N LYS A 692 -0.58 -4.15 17.35
CA LYS A 692 0.18 -5.20 18.07
C LYS A 692 -0.10 -6.62 17.61
N ASP A 693 -1.29 -6.85 17.08
CA ASP A 693 -1.83 -8.16 16.82
C ASP A 693 -2.10 -8.27 15.31
N VAL A 694 -1.93 -9.48 14.76
CA VAL A 694 -2.24 -9.75 13.35
C VAL A 694 -3.74 -9.60 13.09
N THR A 695 -4.11 -9.02 11.96
CA THR A 695 -5.50 -8.75 11.57
C THR A 695 -5.80 -9.22 10.15
N ALA A 696 -7.08 -9.15 9.73
CA ALA A 696 -7.44 -9.39 8.33
C ALA A 696 -6.74 -8.43 7.35
N ALA A 697 -6.30 -7.23 7.77
CA ALA A 697 -5.45 -6.40 6.93
C ALA A 697 -4.11 -7.08 6.61
N ASP A 698 -3.43 -7.65 7.60
CA ASP A 698 -2.18 -8.37 7.38
C ASP A 698 -2.36 -9.61 6.50
N MET A 699 -3.51 -10.28 6.61
CA MET A 699 -3.88 -11.44 5.78
C MET A 699 -4.15 -11.05 4.33
N VAL A 700 -4.85 -9.93 4.09
CA VAL A 700 -5.15 -9.42 2.75
C VAL A 700 -3.91 -8.82 2.07
N TRP A 701 -3.10 -8.05 2.80
CA TRP A 701 -1.91 -7.41 2.24
C TRP A 701 -0.74 -8.38 2.06
N GLY A 702 -0.62 -9.39 2.93
CA GLY A 702 0.52 -10.30 3.02
C GLY A 702 0.94 -10.94 1.69
N PRO A 703 0.04 -11.65 0.98
CA PRO A 703 0.35 -12.29 -0.29
C PRO A 703 0.84 -11.32 -1.38
N TYR A 704 0.24 -10.13 -1.48
CA TYR A 704 0.68 -9.11 -2.45
C TYR A 704 2.05 -8.55 -2.09
N LEU A 705 2.26 -8.23 -0.81
CA LEU A 705 3.51 -7.68 -0.30
C LEU A 705 4.68 -8.65 -0.49
N GLU A 706 4.52 -9.94 -0.18
CA GLU A 706 5.57 -10.97 -0.37
C GLU A 706 6.09 -11.01 -1.82
N ARG A 707 5.18 -11.19 -2.79
CA ARG A 707 5.50 -11.14 -4.23
C ARG A 707 6.20 -9.85 -4.60
N TYR A 708 5.61 -8.71 -4.22
CA TYR A 708 6.07 -7.37 -4.56
C TYR A 708 7.48 -7.10 -4.02
N ALA A 709 7.83 -7.58 -2.83
CA ALA A 709 9.15 -7.38 -2.25
C ALA A 709 10.28 -8.15 -2.93
N ILE A 710 9.97 -9.25 -3.61
CA ILE A 710 10.92 -10.08 -4.37
C ILE A 710 10.97 -9.63 -5.83
N GLN A 711 9.83 -9.34 -6.45
CA GLN A 711 9.72 -9.06 -7.87
C GLN A 711 10.06 -7.60 -8.25
N LEU A 712 9.67 -6.60 -7.44
CA LEU A 712 9.96 -5.19 -7.74
C LEU A 712 11.48 -4.92 -7.88
N PRO A 713 12.37 -5.45 -7.03
CA PRO A 713 13.82 -5.35 -7.24
C PRO A 713 14.33 -6.03 -8.52
N MET A 714 13.65 -7.06 -9.04
CA MET A 714 14.03 -7.73 -10.30
C MET A 714 13.66 -6.90 -11.53
N VAL A 715 12.49 -6.22 -11.51
CA VAL A 715 12.06 -5.29 -12.57
C VAL A 715 12.82 -3.95 -12.48
N MET A 716 13.26 -3.56 -11.28
CA MET A 716 13.95 -2.28 -11.02
C MET A 716 15.32 -2.45 -10.31
N PRO A 717 16.29 -3.19 -10.90
CA PRO A 717 17.52 -3.62 -10.22
C PRO A 717 18.45 -2.47 -9.78
N ASN A 718 18.43 -1.35 -10.49
CA ASN A 718 19.21 -0.16 -10.16
C ASN A 718 18.71 0.58 -8.89
N LEU A 719 17.65 0.08 -8.25
CA LEU A 719 16.89 0.79 -7.23
C LEU A 719 16.68 -0.08 -5.98
N LYS A 720 17.78 -0.47 -5.32
CA LYS A 720 17.73 -1.13 -3.99
C LYS A 720 16.91 -0.37 -2.94
N SER A 721 16.73 0.95 -3.11
CA SER A 721 15.85 1.82 -2.31
C SER A 721 14.34 1.63 -2.55
N CYS A 722 13.95 0.83 -3.55
CA CYS A 722 12.56 0.51 -3.87
C CYS A 722 12.15 -0.88 -3.37
N SER A 723 13.03 -1.63 -2.69
CA SER A 723 12.61 -2.85 -1.99
C SER A 723 11.80 -2.48 -0.73
N PRO A 724 10.61 -3.07 -0.53
CA PRO A 724 9.82 -2.94 0.70
C PRO A 724 10.57 -3.44 1.95
N ARG A 725 11.46 -4.43 1.79
CA ARG A 725 12.36 -4.95 2.83
C ARG A 725 13.60 -4.08 3.06
N SER A 726 13.70 -2.90 2.44
CA SER A 726 14.84 -1.99 2.61
C SER A 726 14.66 -1.05 3.80
N LYS A 727 15.77 -0.65 4.42
CA LYS A 727 15.83 0.36 5.50
C LYS A 727 15.41 1.78 5.09
N MET A 728 14.83 1.96 3.90
CA MET A 728 14.19 3.21 3.49
C MET A 728 12.75 3.31 4.04
N TYR A 729 12.07 2.16 4.15
CA TYR A 729 10.73 1.99 4.73
C TYR A 729 10.92 1.12 5.98
N GLU A 730 11.24 1.77 7.10
CA GLU A 730 11.65 1.10 8.33
C GLU A 730 10.49 0.36 9.00
N GLU A 731 9.29 0.93 8.98
CA GLU A 731 8.08 0.30 9.52
C GLU A 731 7.66 -0.87 8.62
N VAL A 732 7.58 -0.66 7.29
CA VAL A 732 7.28 -1.74 6.33
C VAL A 732 8.30 -2.87 6.44
N SER A 733 9.60 -2.56 6.57
CA SER A 733 10.63 -3.57 6.80
C SER A 733 10.49 -4.28 8.16
N SER A 734 10.01 -3.58 9.20
CA SER A 734 9.72 -4.16 10.52
C SER A 734 8.50 -5.09 10.46
N TRP A 735 7.51 -4.77 9.63
CA TRP A 735 6.35 -5.62 9.36
C TRP A 735 6.78 -6.96 8.75
N TYR A 736 7.62 -6.97 7.70
CA TYR A 736 8.16 -8.24 7.14
C TYR A 736 8.88 -9.06 8.21
N VAL A 737 9.79 -8.41 8.97
CA VAL A 737 10.55 -9.09 10.04
C VAL A 737 9.61 -9.65 11.12
N THR A 738 8.46 -9.03 11.37
CA THR A 738 7.46 -9.49 12.34
C THR A 738 6.68 -10.68 11.78
N MET A 739 6.17 -10.60 10.56
CA MET A 739 5.46 -11.69 9.88
C MET A 739 6.35 -12.92 9.73
N GLU A 740 7.61 -12.74 9.29
CA GLU A 740 8.60 -13.81 9.09
C GLU A 740 9.11 -14.45 10.40
N ARG A 741 8.96 -13.81 11.57
CA ARG A 741 9.56 -14.31 12.83
C ARG A 741 8.59 -14.62 13.96
N ASN A 742 7.37 -14.12 13.88
CA ASN A 742 6.39 -14.19 14.96
C ASN A 742 5.03 -14.78 14.50
N LEU A 743 4.85 -15.07 13.20
CA LEU A 743 3.60 -15.62 12.67
C LEU A 743 3.89 -16.92 11.88
N PRO A 744 3.87 -18.09 12.54
CA PRO A 744 4.23 -19.36 11.93
C PRO A 744 3.44 -19.65 10.65
N GLU A 745 2.15 -19.31 10.63
CA GLU A 745 1.24 -19.52 9.50
C GLU A 745 1.65 -18.72 8.27
N TYR A 746 2.21 -17.51 8.43
CA TYR A 746 2.74 -16.75 7.30
C TYR A 746 3.99 -17.42 6.71
N SER A 747 4.94 -17.79 7.57
CA SER A 747 6.16 -18.47 7.16
C SER A 747 5.94 -19.88 6.60
N CYS A 748 4.83 -20.54 6.96
CA CYS A 748 4.49 -21.86 6.45
C CYS A 748 3.60 -21.83 5.19
N CYS A 749 2.69 -20.86 5.06
CA CYS A 749 1.66 -20.89 3.99
C CYS A 749 1.85 -19.84 2.89
N VAL A 750 2.39 -18.65 3.22
CA VAL A 750 2.41 -17.49 2.30
C VAL A 750 3.82 -17.12 1.84
N GLN A 751 4.82 -17.29 2.72
CA GLN A 751 6.21 -16.98 2.41
C GLN A 751 6.76 -17.91 1.30
N GLY A 752 6.66 -17.48 0.05
CA GLY A 752 7.27 -18.16 -1.10
C GLY A 752 8.73 -17.76 -1.32
N ASP A 753 9.45 -18.53 -2.12
CA ASP A 753 10.86 -18.27 -2.37
C ASP A 753 11.12 -17.35 -3.58
N ALA A 754 12.38 -16.96 -3.74
CA ALA A 754 12.78 -16.08 -4.83
C ALA A 754 12.71 -16.75 -6.22
N ARG A 755 12.59 -18.09 -6.31
CA ARG A 755 12.52 -18.83 -7.58
C ARG A 755 11.09 -18.96 -8.09
N HIS A 756 10.16 -19.37 -7.23
CA HIS A 756 8.74 -19.49 -7.55
C HIS A 756 8.17 -18.12 -7.95
N TRP A 757 8.43 -17.06 -7.16
CA TRP A 757 8.01 -15.71 -7.53
C TRP A 757 8.74 -15.14 -8.76
N ARG A 758 9.98 -15.57 -9.03
CA ARG A 758 10.66 -15.26 -10.29
C ARG A 758 9.99 -15.96 -11.47
N SER A 759 9.63 -17.24 -11.36
CA SER A 759 8.95 -17.99 -12.42
C SER A 759 7.58 -17.37 -12.74
N CYS A 760 6.83 -16.94 -11.71
CA CYS A 760 5.61 -16.15 -11.87
C CYS A 760 5.87 -14.84 -12.63
N LEU A 761 6.95 -14.12 -12.27
CA LEU A 761 7.36 -12.89 -12.94
C LEU A 761 7.80 -13.15 -14.39
N GLU A 762 8.46 -14.26 -14.69
CA GLU A 762 8.86 -14.63 -16.05
C GLU A 762 7.65 -14.90 -16.95
N ARG A 763 6.59 -15.55 -16.42
CA ARG A 763 5.29 -15.67 -17.10
C ARG A 763 4.68 -14.29 -17.38
N ALA A 764 4.66 -13.39 -16.39
CA ALA A 764 4.13 -12.04 -16.56
C ALA A 764 4.94 -11.18 -17.54
N VAL A 765 6.27 -11.23 -17.47
CA VAL A 765 7.19 -10.49 -18.36
C VAL A 765 7.02 -10.94 -19.81
N LYS A 766 6.79 -12.24 -20.07
CA LYS A 766 6.48 -12.73 -21.42
C LYS A 766 5.20 -12.08 -21.98
N VAL A 767 4.16 -11.95 -21.16
CA VAL A 767 2.90 -11.28 -21.55
C VAL A 767 3.12 -9.78 -21.72
N HIS A 768 3.77 -9.11 -20.76
CA HIS A 768 4.11 -7.68 -20.82
C HIS A 768 4.91 -7.33 -22.08
N ASN A 769 6.05 -7.98 -22.30
CA ASN A 769 6.93 -7.74 -23.45
C ASN A 769 6.23 -8.00 -24.80
N SER A 770 5.18 -8.83 -24.86
CA SER A 770 4.40 -9.04 -26.08
C SER A 770 3.49 -7.86 -26.46
N ARG A 771 3.29 -6.90 -25.54
CA ARG A 771 2.48 -5.68 -25.71
C ARG A 771 3.32 -4.39 -25.73
N VAL A 772 4.62 -4.49 -25.47
CA VAL A 772 5.53 -3.34 -25.44
C VAL A 772 5.72 -2.77 -26.85
N GLU A 773 5.33 -1.52 -27.06
CA GLU A 773 5.56 -0.78 -28.31
C GLU A 773 6.91 -0.03 -28.33
N VAL A 774 7.56 0.16 -27.18
CA VAL A 774 8.75 1.02 -27.01
C VAL A 774 9.85 0.27 -26.26
N ASP A 775 11.05 0.19 -26.84
CA ASP A 775 12.19 -0.57 -26.28
C ASP A 775 12.52 -0.24 -24.81
N ASP A 776 12.38 1.03 -24.39
CA ASP A 776 12.59 1.46 -22.99
C ASP A 776 11.61 0.81 -21.99
N GLU A 777 10.44 0.36 -22.45
CA GLU A 777 9.43 -0.33 -21.63
C GLU A 777 9.64 -1.86 -21.58
N TYR A 778 10.49 -2.42 -22.44
CA TYR A 778 10.86 -3.82 -22.43
C TYR A 778 11.51 -4.22 -21.09
N VAL A 779 11.25 -5.44 -20.63
CA VAL A 779 11.79 -5.98 -19.39
C VAL A 779 12.66 -7.19 -19.67
N GLN A 780 13.95 -7.03 -19.38
CA GLN A 780 14.89 -8.13 -19.23
C GLN A 780 15.17 -8.31 -17.75
N LEU A 781 14.73 -9.43 -17.17
CA LEU A 781 15.07 -9.77 -15.79
C LEU A 781 16.57 -10.03 -15.67
N PRO A 782 17.20 -9.73 -14.52
CA PRO A 782 18.57 -10.16 -14.26
C PRO A 782 18.66 -11.69 -14.40
N PRO A 783 19.80 -12.28 -14.78
CA PRO A 783 19.96 -13.73 -14.78
C PRO A 783 19.68 -14.29 -13.38
N ALA A 784 19.14 -15.50 -13.30
CA ALA A 784 19.10 -16.21 -12.03
C ALA A 784 20.54 -16.41 -11.52
N PRO A 785 20.83 -16.21 -10.23
CA PRO A 785 22.14 -16.56 -9.67
C PRO A 785 22.47 -18.04 -9.93
N ILE A 786 23.73 -18.30 -10.26
CA ILE A 786 24.23 -19.67 -10.53
C ILE A 786 24.48 -20.41 -9.21
N GLU A 787 24.76 -19.68 -8.13
CA GLU A 787 24.95 -20.19 -6.77
C GLU A 787 23.68 -20.96 -6.31
N SER A 788 23.79 -22.27 -6.08
CA SER A 788 22.67 -23.02 -5.50
C SER A 788 22.31 -22.45 -4.13
N GLY A 789 21.02 -22.50 -3.78
CA GLY A 789 20.55 -21.92 -2.52
C GLY A 789 20.47 -20.39 -2.48
N TRP A 790 20.69 -19.66 -3.59
CA TRP A 790 20.60 -18.18 -3.66
C TRP A 790 19.27 -17.59 -3.16
N TRP A 791 18.21 -18.40 -3.17
CA TRP A 791 16.86 -18.12 -2.73
C TRP A 791 16.65 -18.34 -1.21
N MET A 792 17.58 -19.04 -0.54
CA MET A 792 17.48 -19.38 0.87
C MET A 792 17.82 -18.18 1.76
N VAL A 793 16.78 -17.49 2.23
CA VAL A 793 16.91 -16.53 3.33
C VAL A 793 16.78 -17.30 4.65
N LYS A 794 17.89 -17.48 5.37
CA LYS A 794 17.87 -18.14 6.69
C LYS A 794 16.95 -17.39 7.66
N ASN A 795 15.88 -18.05 8.08
CA ASN A 795 15.01 -17.55 9.14
C ASN A 795 15.57 -18.00 10.50
N PRO A 796 16.05 -17.07 11.36
CA PRO A 796 16.62 -17.44 12.67
C PRO A 796 15.60 -18.02 13.65
N SER A 797 14.30 -17.86 13.38
CA SER A 797 13.20 -18.41 14.19
C SER A 797 12.63 -19.72 13.63
N ALA A 798 13.17 -20.29 12.54
CA ALA A 798 12.57 -21.41 11.80
C ALA A 798 12.16 -22.60 12.70
N ASP A 799 13.06 -23.05 13.58
CA ASP A 799 12.81 -24.16 14.52
C ASP A 799 11.73 -23.84 15.57
N GLN A 800 11.62 -22.58 15.99
CA GLN A 800 10.58 -22.16 16.93
C GLN A 800 9.22 -22.13 16.21
N LEU A 801 9.17 -21.46 15.06
CA LEU A 801 7.96 -21.32 14.25
C LEU A 801 7.42 -22.68 13.81
N TRP A 802 8.27 -23.60 13.35
CA TRP A 802 7.81 -24.94 12.94
C TRP A 802 7.16 -25.69 14.12
N ARG A 803 7.81 -25.70 15.30
CA ARG A 803 7.26 -26.36 16.50
C ARG A 803 5.98 -25.69 17.03
N GLU A 804 5.83 -24.39 16.85
CA GLU A 804 4.59 -23.67 17.17
C GLU A 804 3.47 -24.03 16.18
N TYR A 805 3.80 -24.12 14.88
CA TYR A 805 2.88 -24.46 13.80
C TYR A 805 2.38 -25.90 13.84
N THR A 806 3.26 -26.88 14.08
CA THR A 806 2.90 -28.31 14.08
C THR A 806 2.18 -28.77 15.33
N LYS A 807 2.26 -28.01 16.44
CA LYS A 807 1.60 -28.31 17.71
C LYS A 807 0.10 -28.59 17.60
N THR A 808 -0.57 -28.00 16.60
CA THR A 808 -2.01 -28.17 16.34
C THR A 808 -2.31 -28.95 15.06
N ARG A 809 -1.29 -29.43 14.34
CA ARG A 809 -1.39 -30.00 12.98
C ARG A 809 -0.72 -31.37 12.90
N PRO A 810 -1.30 -32.43 13.50
CA PRO A 810 -0.65 -33.73 13.69
C PRO A 810 -0.36 -34.51 12.39
N TRP A 811 -0.86 -34.05 11.24
CA TRP A 811 -0.58 -34.61 9.91
C TRP A 811 0.75 -34.15 9.29
N LEU A 812 1.40 -33.17 9.92
CA LEU A 812 2.74 -32.66 9.58
C LEU A 812 3.83 -33.37 10.39
N GLY A 813 5.06 -33.38 9.88
CA GLY A 813 6.24 -33.89 10.58
C GLY A 813 6.67 -33.01 11.75
N ASP A 814 7.16 -33.57 12.85
CA ASP A 814 7.51 -32.80 14.07
C ASP A 814 8.71 -31.87 13.84
N THR A 815 9.58 -32.22 12.88
CA THR A 815 10.70 -31.38 12.43
C THR A 815 10.55 -30.96 10.96
N PRO A 816 11.20 -29.87 10.53
CA PRO A 816 11.20 -29.47 9.13
C PRO A 816 11.72 -30.56 8.19
N GLY A 817 12.69 -31.37 8.67
CA GLY A 817 13.22 -32.50 7.93
C GLY A 817 12.25 -33.68 7.84
N GLU A 818 11.49 -33.97 8.89
CA GLU A 818 10.46 -35.00 8.85
C GLU A 818 9.33 -34.63 7.87
N GLU A 819 8.94 -33.36 7.77
CA GLU A 819 7.97 -32.91 6.77
C GLU A 819 8.48 -33.11 5.33
N VAL A 820 9.77 -32.81 5.07
CA VAL A 820 10.38 -33.15 3.78
C VAL A 820 10.34 -34.66 3.54
N ALA A 821 10.67 -35.49 4.53
CA ALA A 821 10.60 -36.94 4.39
C ALA A 821 9.18 -37.44 4.06
N LEU A 822 8.14 -36.87 4.71
CA LEU A 822 6.73 -37.14 4.40
C LEU A 822 6.36 -36.73 2.97
N HIS A 823 6.75 -35.53 2.53
CA HIS A 823 6.50 -35.07 1.17
C HIS A 823 7.17 -35.98 0.12
N LEU A 824 8.45 -36.33 0.33
CA LEU A 824 9.21 -37.20 -0.57
C LEU A 824 8.63 -38.62 -0.62
N LEU A 825 8.12 -39.14 0.50
CA LEU A 825 7.45 -40.44 0.56
C LEU A 825 6.09 -40.43 -0.16
N ARG A 826 5.26 -39.40 0.09
CA ARG A 826 3.93 -39.23 -0.53
C ARG A 826 4.00 -39.06 -2.05
N ASN A 827 5.04 -38.41 -2.56
CA ASN A 827 5.22 -38.13 -4.01
C ASN A 827 6.26 -39.05 -4.68
N ARG A 828 6.67 -40.14 -4.01
CA ARG A 828 7.83 -40.97 -4.37
C ARG A 828 7.86 -41.40 -5.83
N ASP A 829 6.76 -41.94 -6.36
CA ASP A 829 6.74 -42.56 -7.69
C ASP A 829 6.87 -41.51 -8.81
N GLU A 830 6.23 -40.35 -8.65
CA GLU A 830 6.37 -39.23 -9.59
C GLU A 830 7.78 -38.62 -9.52
N LEU A 831 8.32 -38.41 -8.31
CA LEU A 831 9.68 -37.91 -8.12
C LEU A 831 10.73 -38.84 -8.74
N ILE A 832 10.59 -40.17 -8.58
CA ILE A 832 11.46 -41.15 -9.23
C ILE A 832 11.39 -41.00 -10.76
N ARG A 833 10.18 -40.89 -11.32
CA ARG A 833 9.96 -40.75 -12.77
C ARG A 833 10.63 -39.48 -13.30
N THR A 834 10.31 -38.31 -12.75
CA THR A 834 10.86 -37.03 -13.21
C THR A 834 12.36 -36.90 -12.98
N ALA A 835 12.88 -37.37 -11.84
CA ALA A 835 14.30 -37.23 -11.52
C ALA A 835 15.18 -38.22 -12.30
N SER A 836 14.70 -39.44 -12.57
CA SER A 836 15.44 -40.41 -13.41
C SER A 836 15.62 -39.90 -14.84
N GLU A 837 14.55 -39.37 -15.45
CA GLU A 837 14.56 -38.70 -16.75
C GLU A 837 15.52 -37.49 -16.76
N SER A 838 15.42 -36.60 -15.76
CA SER A 838 16.19 -35.34 -15.71
C SER A 838 17.68 -35.54 -15.38
N LEU A 839 18.02 -36.48 -14.51
CA LEU A 839 19.41 -36.70 -14.05
C LEU A 839 20.18 -37.76 -14.85
N GLY A 840 19.51 -38.50 -15.73
CA GLY A 840 20.12 -39.62 -16.47
C GLY A 840 20.55 -40.77 -15.57
N ILE A 841 19.76 -41.06 -14.53
CA ILE A 841 19.98 -42.12 -13.53
C ILE A 841 18.84 -43.15 -13.68
N SER A 842 19.09 -44.44 -13.53
CA SER A 842 18.02 -45.44 -13.62
C SER A 842 17.00 -45.26 -12.48
N SER A 843 15.73 -45.62 -12.73
CA SER A 843 14.65 -45.43 -11.76
C SER A 843 14.91 -46.17 -10.42
N GLU A 844 15.57 -47.33 -10.45
CA GLU A 844 15.97 -48.09 -9.25
C GLU A 844 17.08 -47.36 -8.47
N ALA A 845 18.05 -46.78 -9.18
CA ALA A 845 19.13 -46.01 -8.55
C ALA A 845 18.64 -44.65 -8.02
N THR A 846 17.60 -44.08 -8.61
CA THR A 846 16.88 -42.90 -8.11
C THR A 846 16.04 -43.23 -6.88
N ASP A 847 15.34 -44.37 -6.86
CA ASP A 847 14.61 -44.89 -5.69
C ASP A 847 15.55 -45.16 -4.49
N GLU A 848 16.68 -45.83 -4.74
CA GLU A 848 17.71 -46.07 -3.70
C GLU A 848 18.20 -44.75 -3.08
N ALA A 849 18.50 -43.75 -3.91
CA ALA A 849 18.90 -42.42 -3.47
C ALA A 849 17.78 -41.67 -2.73
N LEU A 850 16.53 -41.79 -3.18
CA LEU A 850 15.37 -41.16 -2.55
C LEU A 850 15.08 -41.76 -1.17
N ARG A 851 15.18 -43.08 -1.02
CA ARG A 851 15.07 -43.77 0.28
C ARG A 851 16.18 -43.36 1.24
N GLU A 852 17.41 -43.19 0.75
CA GLU A 852 18.53 -42.67 1.54
C GLU A 852 18.22 -41.25 2.06
N LEU A 853 17.70 -40.37 1.20
CA LEU A 853 17.28 -39.03 1.59
C LEU A 853 16.10 -39.04 2.58
N ILE A 854 15.06 -39.83 2.36
CA ILE A 854 13.92 -39.96 3.29
C ILE A 854 14.40 -40.36 4.69
N ASN A 855 15.26 -41.37 4.79
CA ASN A 855 15.85 -41.81 6.06
C ASN A 855 16.72 -40.72 6.71
N TYR A 856 17.52 -40.00 5.92
CA TYR A 856 18.33 -38.90 6.42
C TYR A 856 17.46 -37.77 6.97
N MET A 857 16.51 -37.29 6.17
CA MET A 857 15.59 -36.19 6.50
C MET A 857 14.68 -36.50 7.70
N ALA A 858 14.17 -37.74 7.82
CA ALA A 858 13.41 -38.19 9.00
C ALA A 858 14.24 -38.22 10.31
N SER A 859 15.58 -38.18 10.21
CA SER A 859 16.51 -38.10 11.35
C SER A 859 17.15 -36.72 11.55
N TRP A 860 16.80 -35.76 10.69
CA TRP A 860 17.43 -34.44 10.59
C TRP A 860 17.02 -33.52 11.74
N THR A 861 17.98 -32.72 12.20
CA THR A 861 17.87 -31.74 13.28
C THR A 861 18.87 -30.63 13.01
N ILE A 862 18.53 -29.36 13.25
CA ILE A 862 19.39 -28.19 12.92
C ILE A 862 20.82 -28.31 13.49
N ASP A 863 20.97 -28.86 14.70
CA ASP A 863 22.27 -29.07 15.36
C ASP A 863 23.23 -30.05 14.62
N LYS A 864 22.81 -30.72 13.54
CA LYS A 864 23.62 -31.72 12.80
C LYS A 864 24.20 -31.24 11.46
N SER A 865 24.11 -29.93 11.15
CA SER A 865 24.55 -29.39 9.84
C SER A 865 26.04 -29.58 9.49
N GLU A 866 26.90 -30.00 10.43
CA GLU A 866 28.35 -30.13 10.21
C GLU A 866 28.80 -31.39 9.45
N CYS A 867 27.93 -32.40 9.23
CA CYS A 867 28.28 -33.55 8.38
C CYS A 867 27.04 -34.25 7.78
N VAL A 868 26.89 -34.14 6.45
CA VAL A 868 25.90 -34.90 5.66
C VAL A 868 26.62 -36.11 5.04
N ASP A 869 26.43 -37.29 5.64
CA ASP A 869 26.94 -38.57 5.11
C ASP A 869 25.85 -39.24 4.26
N ILE A 870 25.74 -38.82 3.00
CA ILE A 870 24.84 -39.39 1.98
C ILE A 870 25.62 -39.72 0.70
N SER A 871 25.16 -40.70 -0.07
CA SER A 871 25.78 -41.09 -1.33
C SER A 871 25.82 -39.96 -2.36
N ALA A 872 26.76 -40.02 -3.31
CA ALA A 872 26.84 -39.06 -4.42
C ALA A 872 25.56 -39.03 -5.30
N LYS A 873 24.79 -40.13 -5.36
CA LYS A 873 23.49 -40.16 -6.03
C LYS A 873 22.46 -39.35 -5.23
N ALA A 874 22.38 -39.57 -3.92
CA ALA A 874 21.53 -38.81 -3.01
C ALA A 874 21.89 -37.32 -3.00
N SER A 875 23.18 -36.96 -3.04
CA SER A 875 23.65 -35.57 -3.19
C SER A 875 23.14 -34.93 -4.49
N ARG A 876 23.30 -35.59 -5.64
CA ARG A 876 22.73 -35.10 -6.92
C ARG A 876 21.21 -34.97 -6.88
N LEU A 877 20.53 -35.93 -6.25
CA LEU A 877 19.07 -35.94 -6.14
C LEU A 877 18.55 -34.84 -5.19
N VAL A 878 19.20 -34.58 -4.06
CA VAL A 878 18.76 -33.53 -3.13
C VAL A 878 18.96 -32.12 -3.72
N THR A 879 20.05 -31.90 -4.47
CA THR A 879 20.23 -30.66 -5.23
C THR A 879 19.15 -30.51 -6.30
N TRP A 880 18.82 -31.58 -7.03
CA TRP A 880 17.71 -31.56 -7.99
C TRP A 880 16.36 -31.27 -7.32
N LEU A 881 16.03 -31.98 -6.24
CA LEU A 881 14.79 -31.81 -5.47
C LEU A 881 14.66 -30.38 -4.94
N SER A 882 15.74 -29.83 -4.38
CA SER A 882 15.73 -28.47 -3.86
C SER A 882 15.38 -27.45 -4.94
N GLU A 883 15.80 -27.65 -6.20
CA GLU A 883 15.55 -26.77 -7.36
C GLU A 883 14.23 -27.03 -8.11
N HIS A 884 13.57 -28.18 -7.90
CA HIS A 884 12.30 -28.53 -8.58
C HIS A 884 11.07 -28.40 -7.68
N ILE A 885 11.22 -28.55 -6.36
CA ILE A 885 10.15 -28.35 -5.38
C ILE A 885 9.85 -26.85 -5.24
N GLN A 886 8.60 -26.46 -5.49
CA GLN A 886 8.15 -25.07 -5.50
C GLN A 886 7.56 -24.65 -4.15
N ILE A 887 7.79 -23.39 -3.76
CA ILE A 887 7.46 -22.87 -2.42
C ILE A 887 6.56 -21.64 -2.57
N PRO A 888 5.36 -21.59 -1.95
CA PRO A 888 4.83 -22.52 -0.92
C PRO A 888 3.91 -23.62 -1.49
N LYS A 889 4.05 -23.95 -2.78
CA LYS A 889 3.16 -24.87 -3.51
C LYS A 889 3.24 -26.31 -3.00
N ASP A 890 4.45 -26.87 -3.01
CA ASP A 890 4.69 -28.30 -2.80
C ASP A 890 5.04 -28.60 -1.33
N ILE A 891 5.81 -27.71 -0.69
CA ILE A 891 6.09 -27.69 0.75
C ILE A 891 6.18 -26.25 1.28
N PRO A 892 5.94 -26.06 2.60
CA PRO A 892 6.23 -24.81 3.31
C PRO A 892 7.71 -24.37 3.24
N MET A 893 7.98 -23.07 3.38
CA MET A 893 9.34 -22.49 3.31
C MET A 893 10.32 -23.11 4.32
N ILE A 894 9.89 -23.33 5.57
CA ILE A 894 10.78 -23.82 6.63
C ILE A 894 11.32 -25.25 6.34
N PRO A 895 10.49 -26.26 6.02
CA PRO A 895 10.91 -27.54 5.43
C PRO A 895 11.82 -27.40 4.21
N ALA A 896 11.51 -26.46 3.30
CA ALA A 896 12.33 -26.27 2.10
C ALA A 896 13.74 -25.74 2.41
N LEU A 897 13.87 -24.85 3.40
CA LEU A 897 15.19 -24.42 3.90
C LEU A 897 15.99 -25.60 4.46
N ALA A 898 15.35 -26.54 5.16
CA ALA A 898 16.04 -27.76 5.63
C ALA A 898 16.54 -28.64 4.46
N LEU A 899 15.70 -28.84 3.44
CA LEU A 899 16.11 -29.55 2.21
C LEU A 899 17.29 -28.85 1.51
N GLY A 900 17.22 -27.53 1.37
CA GLY A 900 18.28 -26.73 0.75
C GLY A 900 19.58 -26.68 1.57
N GLU A 901 19.51 -26.68 2.91
CA GLU A 901 20.70 -26.81 3.76
C GLU A 901 21.39 -28.17 3.57
N VAL A 902 20.63 -29.26 3.41
CA VAL A 902 21.18 -30.59 3.12
C VAL A 902 21.81 -30.62 1.73
N ALA A 903 21.16 -30.05 0.71
CA ALA A 903 21.73 -29.92 -0.63
C ALA A 903 23.06 -29.14 -0.63
N MET A 904 23.09 -27.95 -0.01
CA MET A 904 24.31 -27.16 0.09
C MET A 904 25.40 -27.86 0.89
N ALA A 905 25.05 -28.61 1.94
CA ALA A 905 26.01 -29.34 2.74
C ALA A 905 26.52 -30.63 2.04
N SER A 906 25.76 -31.22 1.10
CA SER A 906 26.19 -32.40 0.33
C SER A 906 27.01 -32.10 -0.93
N LEU A 907 27.09 -30.83 -1.38
CA LEU A 907 27.95 -30.45 -2.51
C LEU A 907 29.44 -30.77 -2.23
N PRO A 908 30.22 -31.20 -3.25
CA PRO A 908 31.68 -31.29 -3.18
C PRO A 908 32.33 -29.98 -2.68
N ILE A 909 33.51 -30.07 -2.07
CA ILE A 909 34.24 -28.88 -1.60
C ILE A 909 34.60 -27.99 -2.79
N GLU A 910 34.88 -28.59 -3.94
CA GLU A 910 35.19 -27.91 -5.20
C GLU A 910 33.99 -27.19 -5.83
N GLU A 911 32.75 -27.55 -5.46
CA GLU A 911 31.52 -26.86 -5.90
C GLU A 911 31.04 -25.81 -4.88
N LYS A 912 31.61 -25.81 -3.66
CA LYS A 912 31.35 -24.84 -2.59
C LYS A 912 32.29 -23.62 -2.60
N ILE A 913 33.41 -23.71 -3.33
CA ILE A 913 34.49 -22.69 -3.44
C ILE A 913 34.34 -21.90 -4.73
#